data_AF-A0A2K0U8P0-F1
#
_entry.id   AF-A0A2K0U8P0-F1
#
_cell.length_a   1.000
_cell.length_b   1.000
_cell.length_c   1.000
_cell.angle_alpha   90.00
_cell.angle_beta   90.00
_cell.angle_gamma   90.00
#
_symmetry.space_group_name_H-M   'P 1'
#
loop_
_entity.id
_entity.type
_entity.pdbx_description
1 polymer ?
#
loop_
_entity_poly.entity_id
_entity_poly.type
_entity_poly.pdbx_seq_one_letter_code
_entity_poly.pdbx_strand_id
1 'polypeptide(L)'
;MESDSKTGALALKSTATKLDLTLQSKANLEPTAKPTSLGQSLSDQTFVHHDTTGLKDPPADTDQARGSSLGSFRAHLFAKFGRRHERPVSISRPKGPMGLNTLYDPGEIALVDIIFVHGLGGDSKKTWSGSRDAESYWPQDWLPNDPSFKTARIHSFGYDANWRDRNLSILSIHDFGQDLLGEMKNHPSIRRSKTNFVLIGHSMGGNIAKAAYVLAKQGHTADEIASRFHSIIFLGTPHRGSNLAKVARNILQVMGVSKPYLDDLSANSAYLTELNSLFQPYAADLHIWSFFETRPVTERPAIVLVDKFSATLGYSHEEVLPLDADHRHMCKFGAVEDPNYRKPYSVTASRARLEKYLNTDDSYQDDLFNCQSAKLPGSCVWFTEHTVFAEWLQFDKQLEIAATPPILWLTGPPGAGKSIIFGHVVDFTRAKDAYCEYYFFRKGQTNSNGLGPWLLHMAYQMALNDTAVRRRIFKLQDNSVSWQLHDEKSIWRKLFVDCIFQIQFESPHYWLIDGLDECSAASAFFKLASQIPDAIRIFVTSRNTPEIERGISSIGSRVVTHPLSITDTAADIQAVIHIGLKLLSLHDITRLEPKLVEKASGSFMWVRLVLQELETAFTDEDVEEILNEVPNDLYQMYERILHTIENERRRAKVAKSILFFVVLAVRPMTLDELCHAMQYELGQTLHKMDQVITLACSQFVTINHRNRVQVVHETARDFFLSEGLDSPLAIPRCQGHGRFAGLCISYLEAQFQHPSGTLELGVNSAHQNATAFFLKYASTSFSQHLLEADKNKPKLFESVVGFLDIKALFWIEYLASESLIAVIPRTSIDLAHYINEEMHELIPDRFRALKSWIIDLSRVVFTFRDQLLLDPSIIHDLIPQLCPTSSVISQSALLPPSTITVSGTRDPTWDDCLLRIPTDQEVHSIGYGEAHFAIGLHDGEIAVYNSASMQLHISLIHPDSKTSQLEFSNQDIYLVSLGRWTVSIWDVKTGSELHRIACSSPQKIHLESDELHIVLEDGGVISR
;
A
#
# COMPACT_ATOMS: atom_id res chain seq x y z
N MET A 1 -48.54 -0.19 42.43
CA MET A 1 -49.79 0.45 42.89
C MET A 1 -50.06 1.61 41.97
N GLU A 2 -51.24 1.58 41.33
CA GLU A 2 -51.98 2.66 40.62
C GLU A 2 -51.27 3.34 39.43
N SER A 3 -51.59 3.05 38.16
CA SER A 3 -52.80 3.38 37.38
C SER A 3 -53.03 4.89 37.21
N ASP A 4 -52.90 5.43 35.98
CA ASP A 4 -54.10 5.73 35.20
C ASP A 4 -53.84 6.26 33.79
N SER A 5 -54.64 5.71 32.88
CA SER A 5 -54.92 6.13 31.51
C SER A 5 -55.64 7.48 31.44
N LYS A 6 -55.51 8.21 30.31
CA LYS A 6 -56.69 8.58 29.50
C LYS A 6 -56.37 9.15 28.12
N THR A 7 -57.15 8.63 27.20
CA THR A 7 -57.41 8.94 25.80
C THR A 7 -58.04 10.33 25.58
N GLY A 8 -57.80 10.89 24.40
CA GLY A 8 -58.55 12.01 23.83
C GLY A 8 -58.42 12.04 22.31
N ALA A 9 -59.39 11.45 21.62
CA ALA A 9 -59.56 11.54 20.17
C ALA A 9 -60.60 12.61 19.84
N LEU A 10 -60.39 13.38 18.76
CA LEU A 10 -61.43 14.08 18.00
C LEU A 10 -60.88 14.46 16.59
N ALA A 11 -61.27 13.64 15.60
CA ALA A 11 -61.87 13.96 14.29
C ALA A 11 -61.94 15.45 13.85
N LEU A 12 -61.93 15.91 12.59
CA LEU A 12 -61.87 15.41 11.20
C LEU A 12 -62.20 16.64 10.30
N LYS A 13 -61.56 16.79 9.13
CA LYS A 13 -62.08 17.38 7.86
C LYS A 13 -60.88 17.55 6.90
N SER A 14 -60.50 16.54 6.12
CA SER A 14 -60.98 16.20 4.77
C SER A 14 -61.09 17.36 3.77
N THR A 15 -60.21 17.34 2.76
CA THR A 15 -60.62 17.48 1.36
C THR A 15 -59.60 16.76 0.48
N ALA A 16 -60.06 15.70 -0.16
CA ALA A 16 -59.35 14.89 -1.12
C ALA A 16 -59.63 15.38 -2.53
N THR A 17 -58.67 15.21 -3.44
CA THR A 17 -58.97 15.00 -4.85
C THR A 17 -58.37 13.67 -5.25
N LYS A 18 -59.22 12.82 -5.82
CA LYS A 18 -59.08 11.37 -6.03
C LYS A 18 -59.08 11.10 -7.54
N LEU A 19 -58.55 9.93 -7.92
CA LEU A 19 -59.07 8.91 -8.86
C LEU A 19 -57.90 8.30 -9.65
N ASP A 20 -57.48 7.09 -9.30
CA ASP A 20 -58.05 5.74 -9.61
C ASP A 20 -57.42 5.20 -10.91
N LEU A 21 -56.52 4.21 -10.83
CA LEU A 21 -56.77 2.75 -10.76
C LEU A 21 -57.39 2.17 -12.04
N THR A 22 -56.67 1.26 -12.69
CA THR A 22 -57.23 -0.07 -12.99
C THR A 22 -56.16 -1.12 -13.30
N LEU A 23 -56.28 -2.23 -12.58
CA LEU A 23 -55.69 -3.54 -12.80
C LEU A 23 -56.28 -4.22 -14.05
N GLN A 24 -55.56 -5.17 -14.64
CA GLN A 24 -56.09 -6.54 -14.82
C GLN A 24 -55.04 -7.56 -15.29
N SER A 25 -55.24 -8.78 -14.82
CA SER A 25 -54.45 -9.99 -15.03
C SER A 25 -55.21 -11.01 -15.88
N LYS A 26 -54.45 -11.99 -16.42
CA LYS A 26 -54.84 -13.32 -16.96
C LYS A 26 -55.46 -13.41 -18.36
N ALA A 27 -54.83 -14.22 -19.24
CA ALA A 27 -55.46 -15.42 -19.83
C ALA A 27 -54.47 -16.31 -20.65
N ASN A 28 -54.46 -17.59 -20.27
CA ASN A 28 -54.18 -18.87 -20.96
C ASN A 28 -53.93 -18.94 -22.49
N LEU A 29 -53.04 -19.87 -22.92
CA LEU A 29 -53.38 -21.15 -23.61
C LEU A 29 -52.13 -21.83 -24.23
N GLU A 30 -51.97 -23.12 -23.92
CA GLU A 30 -51.16 -24.14 -24.63
C GLU A 30 -51.95 -24.67 -25.88
N PRO A 31 -51.52 -25.72 -26.62
CA PRO A 31 -50.53 -25.80 -27.72
C PRO A 31 -51.21 -26.25 -29.06
N THR A 32 -50.52 -26.33 -30.22
CA THR A 32 -50.79 -27.33 -31.29
C THR A 32 -49.91 -27.20 -32.57
N ALA A 33 -49.36 -28.35 -32.97
CA ALA A 33 -49.28 -28.96 -34.32
C ALA A 33 -48.45 -28.35 -35.50
N LYS A 34 -47.46 -29.17 -35.91
CA LYS A 34 -46.88 -29.46 -37.26
C LYS A 34 -47.93 -29.58 -38.41
N PRO A 35 -47.58 -29.99 -39.66
CA PRO A 35 -46.43 -29.72 -40.55
C PRO A 35 -46.90 -29.35 -41.99
N THR A 36 -46.00 -28.98 -42.92
CA THR A 36 -46.22 -29.31 -44.35
C THR A 36 -44.92 -29.33 -45.15
N SER A 37 -44.74 -30.46 -45.83
CA SER A 37 -43.68 -30.85 -46.77
C SER A 37 -44.04 -30.53 -48.22
N LEU A 38 -43.07 -30.78 -49.11
CA LEU A 38 -43.11 -30.95 -50.58
C LEU A 38 -42.51 -29.75 -51.34
N GLY A 39 -41.51 -29.93 -52.21
CA GLY A 39 -40.82 -31.13 -52.66
C GLY A 39 -39.93 -30.84 -53.87
N GLN A 40 -39.09 -31.84 -54.20
CA GLN A 40 -38.52 -32.13 -55.54
C GLN A 40 -37.50 -31.13 -56.13
N SER A 41 -36.44 -31.53 -56.85
CA SER A 41 -35.86 -32.83 -57.20
C SER A 41 -34.51 -32.61 -57.89
N LEU A 42 -33.55 -33.51 -57.59
CA LEU A 42 -32.69 -34.28 -58.52
C LEU A 42 -31.92 -33.61 -59.69
N SER A 43 -30.61 -33.93 -59.68
CA SER A 43 -29.81 -34.52 -60.78
C SER A 43 -29.43 -33.58 -61.95
N ASP A 44 -28.29 -33.69 -62.64
CA ASP A 44 -27.17 -34.64 -62.63
C ASP A 44 -26.08 -34.13 -63.61
N GLN A 45 -24.85 -34.62 -63.42
CA GLN A 45 -23.89 -35.01 -64.48
C GLN A 45 -23.27 -33.91 -65.37
N THR A 46 -21.95 -33.80 -65.58
CA THR A 46 -21.03 -34.74 -66.29
C THR A 46 -19.66 -33.99 -66.36
N PHE A 47 -18.49 -34.50 -65.95
CA PHE A 47 -17.55 -35.50 -66.53
C PHE A 47 -16.16 -34.90 -66.92
N VAL A 48 -15.14 -35.78 -66.87
CA VAL A 48 -13.83 -35.80 -67.57
C VAL A 48 -12.56 -35.23 -66.89
N HIS A 49 -11.82 -36.16 -66.25
CA HIS A 49 -10.45 -36.66 -66.50
C HIS A 49 -9.20 -35.77 -66.71
N HIS A 50 -8.13 -36.29 -66.07
CA HIS A 50 -6.71 -36.45 -66.47
C HIS A 50 -5.61 -35.45 -66.06
N ASP A 51 -4.76 -35.93 -65.14
CA ASP A 51 -3.31 -36.17 -65.20
C ASP A 51 -2.27 -35.08 -65.56
N THR A 52 -1.50 -34.73 -64.51
CA THR A 52 -0.04 -34.89 -64.27
C THR A 52 1.05 -34.60 -65.32
N THR A 53 2.18 -34.13 -64.74
CA THR A 53 3.59 -34.08 -65.22
C THR A 53 3.99 -32.83 -66.03
N GLY A 54 5.17 -32.21 -65.89
CA GLY A 54 6.35 -32.41 -65.06
C GLY A 54 7.57 -31.65 -65.64
N LEU A 55 8.53 -31.32 -64.77
CA LEU A 55 10.00 -31.29 -64.98
C LEU A 55 10.75 -30.13 -65.70
N LYS A 56 11.82 -29.71 -64.98
CA LYS A 56 13.23 -29.38 -65.38
C LYS A 56 13.70 -27.91 -65.58
N ASP A 57 14.47 -27.44 -64.59
CA ASP A 57 15.83 -26.81 -64.57
C ASP A 57 16.68 -26.75 -65.87
N PRO A 58 17.84 -26.02 -65.95
CA PRO A 58 18.39 -24.80 -65.26
C PRO A 58 19.13 -23.89 -66.33
N PRO A 59 20.31 -23.20 -66.13
CA PRO A 59 21.01 -22.55 -64.99
C PRO A 59 21.54 -21.09 -65.27
N ALA A 60 22.21 -20.52 -64.25
CA ALA A 60 23.44 -19.68 -64.26
C ALA A 60 23.45 -18.14 -64.53
N ASP A 61 23.99 -17.43 -63.52
CA ASP A 61 25.05 -16.41 -63.50
C ASP A 61 24.93 -14.95 -64.00
N THR A 62 25.48 -14.08 -63.13
CA THR A 62 26.16 -12.79 -63.33
C THR A 62 25.36 -11.48 -63.54
N ASP A 63 25.24 -10.74 -62.43
CA ASP A 63 25.84 -9.42 -62.13
C ASP A 63 25.85 -8.23 -63.13
N GLN A 64 25.58 -7.05 -62.52
CA GLN A 64 25.99 -5.66 -62.86
C GLN A 64 25.09 -4.68 -63.65
N ALA A 65 24.66 -3.66 -62.89
CA ALA A 65 24.86 -2.21 -63.10
C ALA A 65 23.96 -1.36 -64.04
N ARG A 66 23.15 -0.50 -63.37
CA ARG A 66 22.92 0.96 -63.54
C ARG A 66 22.66 1.58 -64.93
N GLY A 67 21.50 2.25 -65.06
CA GLY A 67 21.50 3.72 -65.28
C GLY A 67 20.82 4.34 -66.52
N SER A 68 19.55 4.76 -66.35
CA SER A 68 18.99 6.11 -66.66
C SER A 68 18.46 6.56 -68.05
N SER A 69 17.39 7.37 -67.95
CA SER A 69 16.72 8.33 -68.86
C SER A 69 15.64 7.77 -69.82
N LEU A 70 14.32 8.05 -69.68
CA LEU A 70 13.54 9.32 -69.85
C LEU A 70 13.84 10.03 -71.17
N GLY A 71 12.92 10.34 -72.08
CA GLY A 71 11.47 10.16 -72.25
C GLY A 71 11.15 10.60 -73.69
N SER A 72 10.00 10.28 -74.29
CA SER A 72 8.95 11.29 -74.50
C SER A 72 8.11 10.90 -75.72
N PHE A 73 6.79 11.01 -75.58
CA PHE A 73 5.79 11.29 -76.63
C PHE A 73 5.45 10.20 -77.66
N ARG A 74 4.38 9.46 -77.36
CA ARG A 74 3.28 9.25 -78.31
C ARG A 74 1.93 9.28 -77.59
N ALA A 75 1.30 10.43 -77.70
CA ALA A 75 -0.03 10.71 -77.23
C ALA A 75 -1.09 10.35 -78.28
N HIS A 76 -2.34 10.30 -77.82
CA HIS A 76 -3.62 10.45 -78.55
C HIS A 76 -4.25 9.21 -79.20
N LEU A 77 -4.98 8.40 -78.41
CA LEU A 77 -6.37 7.98 -78.74
C LEU A 77 -7.11 7.29 -77.57
N PHE A 78 -7.34 7.97 -76.44
CA PHE A 78 -8.49 7.66 -75.57
C PHE A 78 -8.98 8.93 -74.89
N ALA A 79 -9.92 9.59 -75.56
CA ALA A 79 -10.73 10.66 -75.00
C ALA A 79 -12.12 10.12 -74.64
N LYS A 80 -12.64 10.61 -73.52
CA LYS A 80 -14.07 10.79 -73.21
C LYS A 80 -14.94 9.54 -73.09
N PHE A 81 -15.18 9.09 -71.85
CA PHE A 81 -16.45 9.27 -71.10
C PHE A 81 -16.49 8.28 -69.92
N GLY A 82 -16.57 8.80 -68.69
CA GLY A 82 -16.82 8.01 -67.49
C GLY A 82 -16.03 8.49 -66.27
N ARG A 83 -16.47 9.59 -65.64
CA ARG A 83 -15.99 9.99 -64.31
C ARG A 83 -16.36 8.88 -63.31
N ARG A 84 -15.36 8.16 -62.79
CA ARG A 84 -15.40 7.54 -61.46
C ARG A 84 -14.29 8.19 -60.64
N HIS A 85 -14.66 8.68 -59.46
CA HIS A 85 -13.75 9.27 -58.47
C HIS A 85 -12.47 8.44 -58.28
N GLU A 86 -11.32 9.01 -58.61
CA GLU A 86 -10.04 8.56 -58.06
C GLU A 86 -10.08 8.79 -56.55
N ARG A 87 -9.95 7.70 -55.78
CA ARG A 87 -9.55 7.82 -54.37
C ARG A 87 -8.07 8.23 -54.35
N PRO A 88 -7.66 9.22 -53.55
CA PRO A 88 -6.26 9.62 -53.49
C PRO A 88 -5.41 8.44 -52.97
N VAL A 89 -4.27 8.24 -53.62
CA VAL A 89 -3.19 7.35 -53.19
C VAL A 89 -2.81 7.71 -51.76
N SER A 90 -3.01 6.78 -50.82
CA SER A 90 -2.61 6.98 -49.42
C SER A 90 -1.08 7.01 -49.35
N ILE A 91 -0.52 8.17 -49.02
CA ILE A 91 0.87 8.33 -48.59
C ILE A 91 1.10 7.37 -47.41
N SER A 92 1.94 6.34 -47.59
CA SER A 92 2.28 5.39 -46.54
C SER A 92 3.15 6.10 -45.49
N ARG A 93 2.61 6.27 -44.28
CA ARG A 93 3.34 6.82 -43.12
C ARG A 93 4.56 5.94 -42.78
N PRO A 94 5.68 6.53 -42.30
CA PRO A 94 6.75 5.74 -41.72
C PRO A 94 6.23 5.00 -40.47
N LYS A 95 6.41 3.69 -40.42
CA LYS A 95 6.06 2.87 -39.25
C LYS A 95 6.93 3.30 -38.05
N GLY A 96 6.36 3.29 -36.84
CA GLY A 96 7.14 3.47 -35.60
C GLY A 96 8.22 2.39 -35.43
N PRO A 97 9.26 2.64 -34.62
CA PRO A 97 10.34 1.68 -34.39
C PRO A 97 9.82 0.40 -33.71
N MET A 98 10.43 -0.73 -34.03
CA MET A 98 10.20 -2.04 -33.41
C MET A 98 11.06 -2.18 -32.14
N GLY A 99 10.72 -3.13 -31.26
CA GLY A 99 11.42 -3.36 -29.99
C GLY A 99 11.12 -2.29 -28.94
N LEU A 100 11.84 -2.33 -27.82
CA LEU A 100 11.65 -1.38 -26.72
C LEU A 100 12.51 -0.14 -26.93
N ASN A 101 11.87 1.03 -27.09
CA ASN A 101 12.55 2.28 -27.41
C ASN A 101 12.32 3.32 -26.32
N THR A 102 13.39 3.87 -25.74
CA THR A 102 13.30 5.01 -24.80
C THR A 102 12.97 6.30 -25.53
N LEU A 103 11.91 6.97 -25.08
CA LEU A 103 11.45 8.26 -25.59
C LEU A 103 12.01 9.42 -24.77
N TYR A 104 12.17 9.21 -23.46
CA TYR A 104 12.67 10.18 -22.51
C TYR A 104 13.39 9.47 -21.37
N ASP A 105 14.59 9.96 -21.02
CA ASP A 105 15.40 9.45 -19.91
C ASP A 105 15.83 10.61 -19.01
N PRO A 106 15.32 10.69 -17.76
CA PRO A 106 15.72 11.73 -16.82
C PRO A 106 17.03 11.41 -16.09
N GLY A 107 17.71 10.30 -16.40
CA GLY A 107 19.00 9.93 -15.79
C GLY A 107 18.85 9.35 -14.38
N GLU A 108 19.71 9.77 -13.45
CA GLU A 108 19.77 9.22 -12.08
C GLU A 108 18.56 9.57 -11.21
N ILE A 109 17.80 10.61 -11.58
CA ILE A 109 16.57 11.00 -10.87
C ILE A 109 15.34 10.19 -11.30
N ALA A 110 15.52 9.17 -12.15
CA ALA A 110 14.43 8.29 -12.58
C ALA A 110 13.86 7.50 -11.38
N LEU A 111 12.56 7.64 -11.12
CA LEU A 111 11.84 6.92 -10.05
C LEU A 111 11.03 5.72 -10.58
N VAL A 112 10.65 5.74 -11.86
CA VAL A 112 9.76 4.76 -12.48
C VAL A 112 10.01 4.65 -13.99
N ASP A 113 9.83 3.47 -14.57
CA ASP A 113 9.83 3.21 -16.01
C ASP A 113 8.39 3.00 -16.49
N ILE A 114 7.92 3.86 -17.39
CA ILE A 114 6.60 3.76 -18.02
C ILE A 114 6.78 3.14 -19.42
N ILE A 115 6.10 2.02 -19.69
CA ILE A 115 6.24 1.27 -20.94
C ILE A 115 4.90 1.22 -21.68
N PHE A 116 4.84 1.86 -22.85
CA PHE A 116 3.67 1.89 -23.72
C PHE A 116 3.65 0.71 -24.69
N VAL A 117 2.58 -0.09 -24.65
CA VAL A 117 2.39 -1.28 -25.50
C VAL A 117 1.17 -1.09 -26.40
N HIS A 118 1.40 -0.97 -27.71
CA HIS A 118 0.33 -0.65 -28.65
C HIS A 118 -0.63 -1.82 -28.94
N GLY A 119 -1.81 -1.52 -29.50
CA GLY A 119 -2.83 -2.51 -29.88
C GLY A 119 -2.79 -2.95 -31.35
N LEU A 120 -3.79 -3.76 -31.72
CA LEU A 120 -3.98 -4.33 -33.06
C LEU A 120 -4.16 -3.25 -34.15
N GLY A 121 -3.44 -3.35 -35.27
CA GLY A 121 -3.51 -2.40 -36.39
C GLY A 121 -2.88 -1.02 -36.12
N GLY A 122 -2.26 -0.87 -34.95
CA GLY A 122 -1.42 0.26 -34.56
C GLY A 122 0.07 0.00 -34.80
N ASP A 123 0.89 0.94 -34.37
CA ASP A 123 2.33 0.82 -34.20
C ASP A 123 2.76 1.64 -32.96
N SER A 124 4.05 1.59 -32.60
CA SER A 124 4.62 2.25 -31.42
C SER A 124 4.43 3.77 -31.38
N LYS A 125 4.11 4.44 -32.49
CA LYS A 125 3.79 5.89 -32.52
C LYS A 125 2.32 6.19 -32.82
N LYS A 126 1.77 5.53 -33.84
CA LYS A 126 0.42 5.80 -34.39
C LYS A 126 -0.69 5.57 -33.38
N THR A 127 -0.52 4.62 -32.46
CA THR A 127 -1.52 4.29 -31.43
C THR A 127 -1.74 5.44 -30.47
N TRP A 128 -0.67 6.17 -30.20
CA TRP A 128 -0.60 7.26 -29.22
C TRP A 128 -0.54 8.64 -29.89
N SER A 129 -1.02 8.77 -31.13
CA SER A 129 -1.02 10.03 -31.87
C SER A 129 -2.43 10.46 -32.25
N GLY A 130 -2.82 11.68 -31.83
CA GLY A 130 -4.16 12.26 -32.00
C GLY A 130 -4.53 12.68 -33.42
N SER A 131 -3.57 13.19 -34.20
CA SER A 131 -3.87 13.82 -35.50
C SER A 131 -3.41 13.03 -36.73
N ARG A 132 -3.74 13.52 -37.94
CA ARG A 132 -3.25 12.93 -39.20
C ARG A 132 -1.76 13.17 -39.43
N ASP A 133 -1.17 14.11 -38.71
CA ASP A 133 0.23 14.50 -38.75
C ASP A 133 0.93 13.93 -37.51
N ALA A 134 2.11 13.34 -37.71
CA ALA A 134 2.88 12.64 -36.69
C ALA A 134 3.53 13.58 -35.65
N GLU A 135 3.11 14.85 -35.58
CA GLU A 135 3.60 15.88 -34.65
C GLU A 135 2.84 15.91 -33.31
N SER A 136 1.95 14.94 -33.07
CA SER A 136 1.16 14.84 -31.83
C SER A 136 1.44 13.52 -31.09
N TYR A 137 2.71 13.13 -30.95
CA TYR A 137 3.10 11.90 -30.25
C TYR A 137 3.27 12.20 -28.76
N TRP A 138 2.13 12.31 -28.08
CA TRP A 138 2.05 12.82 -26.72
C TRP A 138 2.91 12.08 -25.67
N PRO A 139 3.23 10.76 -25.78
CA PRO A 139 4.13 10.12 -24.82
C PRO A 139 5.55 10.70 -24.83
N GLN A 140 6.00 11.23 -25.97
CA GLN A 140 7.31 11.89 -26.09
C GLN A 140 7.19 13.41 -25.94
N ASP A 141 6.12 14.01 -26.47
CA ASP A 141 6.01 15.46 -26.59
C ASP A 141 5.42 16.12 -25.33
N TRP A 142 4.51 15.44 -24.62
CA TRP A 142 3.75 16.05 -23.51
C TRP A 142 4.17 15.52 -22.15
N LEU A 143 4.33 14.20 -22.00
CA LEU A 143 4.67 13.60 -20.70
C LEU A 143 5.97 14.17 -20.09
N PRO A 144 7.10 14.28 -20.80
CA PRO A 144 8.34 14.82 -20.20
C PRO A 144 8.23 16.27 -19.72
N ASN A 145 7.30 17.03 -20.31
CA ASN A 145 7.08 18.45 -20.00
C ASN A 145 6.11 18.65 -18.83
N ASP A 146 5.37 17.61 -18.46
CA ASP A 146 4.46 17.64 -17.31
C ASP A 146 5.26 17.51 -15.99
N PRO A 147 5.13 18.45 -15.04
CA PRO A 147 5.84 18.41 -13.76
C PRO A 147 5.70 17.08 -13.00
N SER A 148 4.58 16.36 -13.16
CA SER A 148 4.35 15.07 -12.51
C SER A 148 5.19 13.91 -13.07
N PHE A 149 5.80 14.06 -14.26
CA PHE A 149 6.53 12.99 -14.96
C PHE A 149 7.98 13.33 -15.27
N LYS A 150 8.50 14.47 -14.78
CA LYS A 150 9.92 14.85 -14.94
C LYS A 150 10.90 13.79 -14.41
N THR A 151 10.47 12.95 -13.48
CA THR A 151 11.25 11.86 -12.89
C THR A 151 10.86 10.48 -13.43
N ALA A 152 10.00 10.39 -14.44
CA ALA A 152 9.61 9.13 -15.07
C ALA A 152 10.44 8.89 -16.34
N ARG A 153 11.03 7.71 -16.49
CA ARG A 153 11.61 7.25 -17.75
C ARG A 153 10.51 6.67 -18.62
N ILE A 154 10.48 7.05 -19.90
CA ILE A 154 9.37 6.71 -20.79
C ILE A 154 9.86 5.86 -21.95
N HIS A 155 9.20 4.73 -22.19
CA HIS A 155 9.51 3.79 -23.26
C HIS A 155 8.26 3.44 -24.09
N SER A 156 8.46 3.06 -25.35
CA SER A 156 7.42 2.47 -26.19
C SER A 156 7.91 1.17 -26.81
N PHE A 157 7.08 0.14 -26.72
CA PHE A 157 7.34 -1.17 -27.32
C PHE A 157 6.58 -1.31 -28.65
N GLY A 158 7.32 -1.59 -29.72
CA GLY A 158 6.80 -1.83 -31.07
C GLY A 158 6.90 -3.29 -31.49
N TYR A 159 5.79 -3.86 -31.96
CA TYR A 159 5.72 -5.22 -32.52
C TYR A 159 4.83 -5.25 -33.79
N ASP A 160 4.90 -6.31 -34.60
CA ASP A 160 4.16 -6.36 -35.87
C ASP A 160 2.67 -6.68 -35.66
N ALA A 161 1.89 -5.63 -35.41
CA ALA A 161 0.44 -5.68 -35.29
C ALA A 161 -0.29 -5.47 -36.64
N ASN A 162 0.41 -5.50 -37.78
CA ASN A 162 -0.18 -5.17 -39.07
C ASN A 162 -1.00 -6.34 -39.64
N TRP A 163 -2.32 -6.28 -39.42
CA TRP A 163 -3.27 -7.27 -39.93
C TRP A 163 -3.51 -7.17 -41.46
N ARG A 164 -3.19 -6.03 -42.10
CA ARG A 164 -3.41 -5.79 -43.55
C ARG A 164 -2.35 -6.40 -44.46
N ASP A 165 -1.22 -6.81 -43.88
CA ASP A 165 -0.14 -7.45 -44.62
C ASP A 165 -0.49 -8.91 -44.91
N ARG A 166 -0.41 -9.32 -46.19
CA ARG A 166 -0.71 -10.70 -46.64
C ARG A 166 0.38 -11.69 -46.25
N ASN A 167 1.51 -11.23 -45.74
CA ASN A 167 2.54 -12.09 -45.19
C ASN A 167 2.05 -12.77 -43.89
N LEU A 168 2.25 -14.09 -43.81
CA LEU A 168 1.92 -14.91 -42.64
C LEU A 168 2.80 -14.48 -41.46
N SER A 169 2.18 -13.95 -40.40
CA SER A 169 2.83 -13.84 -39.08
C SER A 169 2.53 -15.12 -38.33
N ILE A 170 3.56 -15.80 -37.82
CA ILE A 170 3.40 -17.03 -37.00
C ILE A 170 3.37 -16.72 -35.49
N LEU A 171 3.63 -15.46 -35.10
CA LEU A 171 3.76 -15.05 -33.69
C LEU A 171 2.39 -14.89 -33.01
N SER A 172 2.32 -15.38 -31.77
CA SER A 172 1.18 -15.31 -30.84
C SER A 172 1.30 -14.17 -29.84
N ILE A 173 0.25 -13.91 -29.05
CA ILE A 173 0.34 -12.95 -27.93
C ILE A 173 1.43 -13.35 -26.93
N HIS A 174 1.63 -14.66 -26.72
CA HIS A 174 2.68 -15.20 -25.87
C HIS A 174 4.07 -14.78 -26.37
N ASP A 175 4.32 -14.93 -27.68
CA ASP A 175 5.63 -14.63 -28.27
C ASP A 175 5.96 -13.14 -28.17
N PHE A 176 4.96 -12.27 -28.37
CA PHE A 176 5.14 -10.83 -28.16
C PHE A 176 5.38 -10.49 -26.68
N GLY A 177 4.76 -11.21 -25.75
CA GLY A 177 5.02 -11.06 -24.31
C GLY A 177 6.44 -11.47 -23.93
N GLN A 178 6.94 -12.56 -24.53
CA GLN A 178 8.31 -13.03 -24.35
C GLN A 178 9.34 -12.05 -24.92
N ASP A 179 9.05 -11.48 -26.09
CA ASP A 179 9.89 -10.46 -26.73
C ASP A 179 9.97 -9.19 -25.87
N LEU A 180 8.82 -8.68 -25.39
CA LEU A 180 8.77 -7.54 -24.47
C LEU A 180 9.62 -7.78 -23.20
N LEU A 181 9.47 -8.95 -22.57
CA LEU A 181 10.25 -9.31 -21.38
C LEU A 181 11.76 -9.43 -21.69
N GLY A 182 12.11 -9.98 -22.86
CA GLY A 182 13.49 -10.08 -23.33
C GLY A 182 14.14 -8.71 -23.57
N GLU A 183 13.41 -7.79 -24.18
CA GLU A 183 13.84 -6.42 -24.40
C GLU A 183 14.01 -5.66 -23.07
N MET A 184 13.06 -5.79 -22.14
CA MET A 184 13.17 -5.20 -20.80
C MET A 184 14.42 -5.68 -20.04
N LYS A 185 14.76 -6.97 -20.15
CA LYS A 185 15.96 -7.57 -19.53
C LYS A 185 17.27 -6.99 -20.06
N ASN A 186 17.31 -6.69 -21.36
CA ASN A 186 18.54 -6.33 -22.05
C ASN A 186 18.67 -4.81 -22.29
N HIS A 187 17.62 -4.04 -22.01
CA HIS A 187 17.62 -2.60 -22.26
C HIS A 187 18.62 -1.86 -21.35
N PRO A 188 19.55 -1.04 -21.90
CA PRO A 188 20.64 -0.41 -21.13
C PRO A 188 20.18 0.42 -19.93
N SER A 189 19.12 1.22 -20.08
CA SER A 189 18.59 2.06 -19.00
C SER A 189 17.80 1.27 -17.95
N ILE A 190 17.28 0.08 -18.27
CA ILE A 190 16.45 -0.73 -17.35
C ILE A 190 17.33 -1.69 -16.55
N ARG A 191 18.28 -2.36 -17.21
CA ARG A 191 19.15 -3.38 -16.60
C ARG A 191 20.03 -2.83 -15.46
N ARG A 192 20.38 -1.55 -15.51
CA ARG A 192 21.24 -0.89 -14.50
C ARG A 192 20.45 -0.13 -13.44
N SER A 193 19.12 -0.18 -13.48
CA SER A 193 18.24 0.59 -12.61
C SER A 193 17.40 -0.35 -11.75
N LYS A 194 16.97 0.12 -10.56
CA LYS A 194 16.05 -0.59 -9.66
C LYS A 194 14.62 -0.01 -9.68
N THR A 195 14.33 0.85 -10.66
CA THR A 195 13.04 1.53 -10.83
C THR A 195 11.90 0.55 -11.11
N ASN A 196 10.71 0.86 -10.60
CA ASN A 196 9.51 0.07 -10.83
C ASN A 196 8.95 0.27 -12.25
N PHE A 197 8.22 -0.72 -12.77
CA PHE A 197 7.57 -0.70 -14.07
C PHE A 197 6.08 -0.37 -13.97
N VAL A 198 5.62 0.54 -14.83
CA VAL A 198 4.22 0.82 -15.11
C VAL A 198 3.97 0.51 -16.59
N LEU A 199 3.23 -0.57 -16.88
CA LEU A 199 2.91 -0.96 -18.25
C LEU A 199 1.56 -0.38 -18.65
N ILE A 200 1.48 0.20 -19.85
CA ILE A 200 0.26 0.81 -20.38
C ILE A 200 -0.06 0.14 -21.70
N GLY A 201 -1.05 -0.76 -21.67
CA GLY A 201 -1.45 -1.56 -22.81
C GLY A 201 -2.77 -1.08 -23.39
N HIS A 202 -2.80 -0.80 -24.70
CA HIS A 202 -4.04 -0.57 -25.44
C HIS A 202 -4.51 -1.85 -26.13
N SER A 203 -5.78 -2.22 -25.93
CA SER A 203 -6.40 -3.37 -26.60
C SER A 203 -5.53 -4.64 -26.50
N MET A 204 -5.14 -5.27 -27.60
CA MET A 204 -4.25 -6.45 -27.59
C MET A 204 -2.92 -6.21 -26.84
N GLY A 205 -2.40 -4.98 -26.83
CA GLY A 205 -1.19 -4.62 -26.10
C GLY A 205 -1.29 -4.84 -24.59
N GLY A 206 -2.50 -4.76 -24.02
CA GLY A 206 -2.74 -5.13 -22.62
C GLY A 206 -2.54 -6.62 -22.36
N ASN A 207 -2.98 -7.48 -23.28
CA ASN A 207 -2.74 -8.93 -23.16
C ASN A 207 -1.26 -9.29 -23.32
N ILE A 208 -0.50 -8.54 -24.13
CA ILE A 208 0.96 -8.69 -24.25
C ILE A 208 1.66 -8.27 -22.96
N ALA A 209 1.29 -7.12 -22.38
CA ALA A 209 1.80 -6.68 -21.08
C ALA A 209 1.52 -7.71 -19.96
N LYS A 210 0.31 -8.27 -19.98
CA LYS A 210 -0.11 -9.35 -19.07
C LYS A 210 0.74 -10.62 -19.25
N ALA A 211 0.97 -11.04 -20.49
CA ALA A 211 1.81 -12.20 -20.80
C ALA A 211 3.26 -12.00 -20.35
N ALA A 212 3.86 -10.83 -20.60
CA ALA A 212 5.21 -10.50 -20.15
C ALA A 212 5.36 -10.60 -18.63
N TYR A 213 4.36 -10.13 -17.88
CA TYR A 213 4.36 -10.24 -16.41
C TYR A 213 4.25 -11.68 -15.90
N VAL A 214 3.33 -12.47 -16.46
CA VAL A 214 3.19 -13.90 -16.12
C VAL A 214 4.50 -14.65 -16.39
N LEU A 215 5.12 -14.41 -17.54
CA LEU A 215 6.41 -15.00 -17.90
C LEU A 215 7.54 -14.56 -16.94
N ALA A 216 7.51 -13.32 -16.44
CA ALA A 216 8.47 -12.85 -15.45
C ALA A 216 8.29 -13.60 -14.12
N LYS A 217 7.06 -13.80 -13.64
CA LYS A 217 6.78 -14.50 -12.37
C LYS A 217 7.04 -16.01 -12.40
N GLN A 218 6.96 -16.62 -13.58
CA GLN A 218 7.20 -18.07 -13.74
C GLN A 218 8.67 -18.44 -13.97
N GLY A 219 9.52 -17.48 -14.33
CA GLY A 219 10.93 -17.75 -14.65
C GLY A 219 11.84 -17.73 -13.42
N HIS A 220 12.52 -18.84 -13.11
CA HIS A 220 13.50 -18.98 -12.01
C HIS A 220 14.73 -18.02 -12.06
N THR A 221 14.87 -17.21 -13.11
CA THR A 221 15.96 -16.23 -13.31
C THR A 221 15.43 -14.80 -13.47
N ALA A 222 14.15 -14.57 -13.22
CA ALA A 222 13.45 -13.32 -13.50
C ALA A 222 12.93 -12.59 -12.24
N ASP A 223 13.26 -13.07 -11.03
CA ASP A 223 12.76 -12.52 -9.76
C ASP A 223 13.07 -11.02 -9.58
N GLU A 224 14.23 -10.55 -10.06
CA GLU A 224 14.62 -9.13 -9.97
C GLU A 224 13.75 -8.24 -10.87
N ILE A 225 13.35 -8.71 -12.05
CA ILE A 225 12.47 -7.93 -12.95
C ILE A 225 11.01 -8.10 -12.56
N ALA A 226 10.61 -9.31 -12.16
CA ALA A 226 9.24 -9.60 -11.73
C ALA A 226 8.83 -8.79 -10.49
N SER A 227 9.74 -8.58 -9.55
CA SER A 227 9.52 -7.73 -8.35
C SER A 227 9.41 -6.24 -8.65
N ARG A 228 9.90 -5.80 -9.82
CA ARG A 228 9.82 -4.39 -10.25
C ARG A 228 8.51 -4.05 -10.93
N PHE A 229 7.69 -5.01 -11.36
CA PHE A 229 6.36 -4.69 -11.89
C PHE A 229 5.48 -4.13 -10.76
N HIS A 230 5.08 -2.87 -10.87
CA HIS A 230 4.25 -2.21 -9.87
C HIS A 230 2.81 -2.02 -10.37
N SER A 231 2.61 -1.77 -11.66
CA SER A 231 1.28 -1.47 -12.19
C SER A 231 1.08 -1.88 -13.65
N ILE A 232 -0.16 -2.23 -13.98
CA ILE A 232 -0.60 -2.40 -15.38
C ILE A 232 -1.90 -1.60 -15.60
N ILE A 233 -1.87 -0.74 -16.61
CA ILE A 233 -3.01 0.05 -17.07
C ILE A 233 -3.53 -0.55 -18.38
N PHE A 234 -4.78 -1.01 -18.35
CA PHE A 234 -5.49 -1.58 -19.48
C PHE A 234 -6.42 -0.54 -20.11
N LEU A 235 -6.18 -0.19 -21.37
CA LEU A 235 -7.02 0.73 -22.14
C LEU A 235 -7.82 -0.09 -23.16
N GLY A 236 -9.06 -0.44 -22.82
CA GLY A 236 -9.93 -1.25 -23.67
C GLY A 236 -9.37 -2.65 -23.94
N THR A 237 -8.70 -3.28 -22.97
CA THR A 237 -8.09 -4.60 -23.17
C THR A 237 -9.15 -5.71 -23.05
N PRO A 238 -9.33 -6.57 -24.07
CA PRO A 238 -10.29 -7.68 -23.98
C PRO A 238 -9.70 -8.80 -23.12
N HIS A 239 -10.13 -8.91 -21.86
CA HIS A 239 -9.65 -9.90 -20.90
C HIS A 239 -10.48 -11.19 -20.90
N ARG A 240 -11.79 -11.08 -20.74
CA ARG A 240 -12.68 -12.22 -20.49
C ARG A 240 -13.33 -12.68 -21.79
N GLY A 241 -13.05 -13.91 -22.22
CA GLY A 241 -13.74 -14.54 -23.34
C GLY A 241 -15.19 -14.90 -23.01
N SER A 242 -16.18 -14.03 -23.27
CA SER A 242 -17.55 -14.40 -23.72
C SER A 242 -18.49 -13.17 -23.86
N ASN A 243 -19.48 -13.31 -24.75
CA ASN A 243 -20.17 -12.28 -25.57
C ASN A 243 -19.32 -11.57 -26.66
N LEU A 244 -18.02 -11.87 -26.72
CA LEU A 244 -17.08 -11.43 -27.78
C LEU A 244 -17.28 -12.04 -29.17
N ALA A 245 -18.25 -12.94 -29.37
CA ALA A 245 -18.58 -13.38 -30.72
C ALA A 245 -18.95 -12.18 -31.61
N LYS A 246 -19.48 -11.07 -31.07
CA LYS A 246 -19.65 -9.81 -31.80
C LYS A 246 -18.32 -9.09 -32.05
N VAL A 247 -17.49 -8.90 -31.03
CA VAL A 247 -16.19 -8.19 -31.12
C VAL A 247 -15.24 -8.83 -32.14
N ALA A 248 -14.99 -10.14 -32.00
CA ALA A 248 -14.16 -10.89 -32.94
C ALA A 248 -14.79 -10.93 -34.34
N ARG A 249 -16.13 -11.10 -34.48
CA ARG A 249 -16.80 -10.99 -35.79
C ARG A 249 -16.72 -9.58 -36.39
N ASN A 250 -16.76 -8.51 -35.61
CA ASN A 250 -16.67 -7.14 -36.13
C ASN A 250 -15.24 -6.81 -36.59
N ILE A 251 -14.23 -7.33 -35.87
CA ILE A 251 -12.83 -7.25 -36.28
C ILE A 251 -12.60 -8.13 -37.52
N LEU A 252 -13.12 -9.36 -37.57
CA LEU A 252 -12.92 -10.28 -38.70
C LEU A 252 -13.76 -9.91 -39.95
N GLN A 253 -15.00 -9.43 -39.81
CA GLN A 253 -15.88 -9.01 -40.91
C GLN A 253 -15.35 -7.79 -41.66
N VAL A 254 -14.58 -6.92 -41.00
CA VAL A 254 -13.95 -5.75 -41.64
C VAL A 254 -12.68 -6.14 -42.41
N MET A 255 -12.08 -7.30 -42.12
CA MET A 255 -10.66 -7.54 -42.42
C MET A 255 -10.35 -8.73 -43.33
N GLY A 256 -11.19 -9.77 -43.41
CA GLY A 256 -11.08 -10.81 -44.45
C GLY A 256 -9.77 -11.63 -44.51
N VAL A 257 -9.00 -11.73 -43.41
CA VAL A 257 -7.74 -12.50 -43.31
C VAL A 257 -7.63 -13.17 -41.92
N SER A 258 -7.03 -14.36 -41.84
CA SER A 258 -6.76 -15.14 -40.61
C SER A 258 -5.28 -15.05 -40.24
N LYS A 259 -4.95 -14.62 -39.00
CA LYS A 259 -3.59 -14.65 -38.42
C LYS A 259 -3.66 -15.27 -37.01
N PRO A 260 -2.64 -15.99 -36.52
CA PRO A 260 -2.69 -16.75 -35.25
C PRO A 260 -3.04 -15.91 -34.03
N TYR A 261 -2.49 -14.70 -33.88
CA TYR A 261 -2.86 -13.78 -32.78
C TYR A 261 -4.33 -13.29 -32.85
N LEU A 262 -5.00 -13.39 -34.00
CA LEU A 262 -6.44 -13.12 -34.11
C LEU A 262 -7.27 -14.31 -33.60
N ASP A 263 -6.73 -15.53 -33.70
CA ASP A 263 -7.31 -16.73 -33.11
C ASP A 263 -7.15 -16.71 -31.57
N ASP A 264 -6.01 -16.21 -31.05
CA ASP A 264 -5.81 -15.95 -29.62
C ASP A 264 -6.85 -14.96 -29.06
N LEU A 265 -7.32 -14.01 -29.86
CA LEU A 265 -8.35 -13.03 -29.49
C LEU A 265 -9.79 -13.50 -29.77
N SER A 266 -9.96 -14.69 -30.35
CA SER A 266 -11.26 -15.23 -30.76
C SER A 266 -12.07 -15.80 -29.58
N ALA A 267 -13.38 -15.98 -29.78
CA ALA A 267 -14.27 -16.54 -28.76
C ALA A 267 -13.82 -17.96 -28.37
N ASN A 268 -13.74 -18.25 -27.07
CA ASN A 268 -13.21 -19.51 -26.50
C ASN A 268 -11.72 -19.77 -26.77
N SER A 269 -10.91 -18.72 -26.97
CA SER A 269 -9.46 -18.84 -26.92
C SER A 269 -9.02 -19.53 -25.62
N ALA A 270 -8.56 -20.76 -25.74
CA ALA A 270 -7.94 -21.50 -24.65
C ALA A 270 -6.78 -20.68 -24.06
N TYR A 271 -6.06 -19.96 -24.92
CA TYR A 271 -4.93 -19.13 -24.53
C TYR A 271 -5.31 -17.94 -23.63
N LEU A 272 -6.33 -17.14 -23.95
CA LEU A 272 -6.72 -16.03 -23.06
C LEU A 272 -7.30 -16.54 -21.74
N THR A 273 -8.01 -17.67 -21.78
CA THR A 273 -8.53 -18.33 -20.58
C THR A 273 -7.37 -18.81 -19.70
N GLU A 274 -6.37 -19.45 -20.30
CA GLU A 274 -5.15 -19.89 -19.64
C GLU A 274 -4.34 -18.70 -19.11
N LEU A 275 -4.10 -17.66 -19.92
CA LEU A 275 -3.40 -16.45 -19.50
C LEU A 275 -4.10 -15.74 -18.34
N ASN A 276 -5.43 -15.70 -18.32
CA ASN A 276 -6.19 -15.20 -17.18
C ASN A 276 -6.00 -16.06 -15.93
N SER A 277 -6.05 -17.39 -16.08
CA SER A 277 -5.85 -18.33 -14.98
C SER A 277 -4.43 -18.26 -14.41
N LEU A 278 -3.42 -18.09 -15.27
CA LEU A 278 -2.02 -17.95 -14.87
C LEU A 278 -1.72 -16.58 -14.25
N PHE A 279 -2.43 -15.53 -14.68
CA PHE A 279 -2.29 -14.19 -14.10
C PHE A 279 -2.99 -14.06 -12.74
N GLN A 280 -4.10 -14.76 -12.52
CA GLN A 280 -4.90 -14.68 -11.29
C GLN A 280 -4.07 -14.76 -9.99
N PRO A 281 -3.16 -15.73 -9.79
CA PRO A 281 -2.37 -15.81 -8.56
C PRO A 281 -1.40 -14.62 -8.38
N TYR A 282 -0.98 -13.97 -9.47
CA TYR A 282 -0.01 -12.87 -9.44
C TYR A 282 -0.65 -11.49 -9.54
N ALA A 283 -1.96 -11.41 -9.80
CA ALA A 283 -2.68 -10.17 -9.99
C ALA A 283 -2.69 -9.31 -8.72
N ALA A 284 -2.67 -9.92 -7.53
CA ALA A 284 -2.67 -9.25 -6.24
C ALA A 284 -1.39 -8.44 -5.97
N ASP A 285 -0.28 -8.76 -6.65
CA ASP A 285 0.98 -8.04 -6.53
C ASP A 285 1.01 -6.73 -7.35
N LEU A 286 -0.02 -6.47 -8.16
CA LEU A 286 -0.09 -5.34 -9.08
C LEU A 286 -1.22 -4.40 -8.74
N HIS A 287 -0.99 -3.10 -8.93
CA HIS A 287 -2.09 -2.15 -9.09
C HIS A 287 -2.62 -2.21 -10.53
N ILE A 288 -3.92 -2.47 -10.66
CA ILE A 288 -4.56 -2.70 -11.96
C ILE A 288 -5.59 -1.61 -12.20
N TRP A 289 -5.44 -0.89 -13.32
CA TRP A 289 -6.46 0.04 -13.80
C TRP A 289 -7.04 -0.46 -15.11
N SER A 290 -8.36 -0.51 -15.20
CA SER A 290 -9.07 -0.94 -16.39
C SER A 290 -10.00 0.16 -16.88
N PHE A 291 -9.67 0.71 -18.04
CA PHE A 291 -10.45 1.74 -18.70
C PHE A 291 -11.29 1.15 -19.82
N PHE A 292 -12.58 1.48 -19.85
CA PHE A 292 -13.49 1.03 -20.90
C PHE A 292 -14.08 2.20 -21.70
N GLU A 293 -14.39 1.94 -22.97
CA GLU A 293 -14.98 2.93 -23.88
C GLU A 293 -16.46 3.18 -23.54
N THR A 294 -16.92 4.40 -23.78
CA THR A 294 -18.33 4.80 -23.55
C THR A 294 -19.04 5.22 -24.84
N ARG A 295 -18.31 5.45 -25.94
CA ARG A 295 -18.87 5.79 -27.26
C ARG A 295 -18.66 4.65 -28.25
N PRO A 296 -19.65 4.30 -29.09
CA PRO A 296 -19.46 3.30 -30.14
C PRO A 296 -18.63 3.84 -31.30
N VAL A 297 -17.89 2.97 -31.98
CA VAL A 297 -17.18 3.31 -33.22
C VAL A 297 -18.20 3.58 -34.33
N THR A 298 -18.14 4.76 -34.95
CA THR A 298 -19.10 5.25 -35.96
C THR A 298 -18.84 4.74 -37.39
N GLU A 299 -18.77 3.42 -37.56
CA GLU A 299 -18.82 2.76 -38.89
C GLU A 299 -20.13 1.96 -38.93
N ARG A 300 -21.07 2.27 -39.84
CA ARG A 300 -22.45 1.72 -39.77
C ARG A 300 -22.48 0.18 -39.90
N PRO A 301 -23.13 -0.56 -38.98
CA PRO A 301 -23.83 -0.11 -37.76
C PRO A 301 -22.86 0.23 -36.60
N ALA A 302 -23.18 1.26 -35.81
CA ALA A 302 -22.34 1.70 -34.69
C ALA A 302 -22.19 0.61 -33.63
N ILE A 303 -20.94 0.24 -33.29
CA ILE A 303 -20.64 -0.88 -32.39
C ILE A 303 -19.59 -0.45 -31.36
N VAL A 304 -19.84 -0.79 -30.09
CA VAL A 304 -18.85 -0.85 -29.02
C VAL A 304 -17.95 -2.07 -29.29
N LEU A 305 -16.65 -1.83 -29.48
CA LEU A 305 -15.67 -2.84 -29.87
C LEU A 305 -15.23 -3.70 -28.68
N VAL A 306 -15.12 -3.15 -27.47
CA VAL A 306 -14.85 -3.91 -26.24
C VAL A 306 -15.81 -3.43 -25.17
N ASP A 307 -16.78 -4.27 -24.81
CA ASP A 307 -17.73 -3.95 -23.75
C ASP A 307 -17.06 -3.91 -22.37
N LYS A 308 -17.71 -3.22 -21.41
CA LYS A 308 -17.20 -3.08 -20.03
C LYS A 308 -16.85 -4.43 -19.40
N PHE A 309 -17.66 -5.47 -19.60
CA PHE A 309 -17.42 -6.77 -18.98
C PHE A 309 -16.14 -7.41 -19.53
N SER A 310 -15.89 -7.30 -20.84
CA SER A 310 -14.65 -7.75 -21.47
C SER A 310 -13.44 -6.90 -21.10
N ALA A 311 -13.63 -5.59 -20.91
CA ALA A 311 -12.58 -4.64 -20.54
C ALA A 311 -12.12 -4.72 -19.07
N THR A 312 -12.77 -5.57 -18.24
CA THR A 312 -12.49 -5.68 -16.80
C THR A 312 -12.11 -7.10 -16.41
N LEU A 313 -11.28 -7.22 -15.37
CA LEU A 313 -10.80 -8.48 -14.82
C LEU A 313 -11.60 -8.97 -13.61
N GLY A 314 -12.38 -8.07 -13.00
CA GLY A 314 -13.23 -8.29 -11.83
C GLY A 314 -12.46 -8.70 -10.58
N TYR A 315 -11.26 -8.17 -10.41
CA TYR A 315 -10.52 -8.29 -9.15
C TYR A 315 -10.97 -7.19 -8.18
N SER A 316 -10.92 -7.45 -6.88
CA SER A 316 -11.39 -6.50 -5.86
C SER A 316 -10.52 -5.24 -5.75
N HIS A 317 -9.25 -5.33 -6.14
CA HIS A 317 -8.28 -4.23 -6.16
C HIS A 317 -8.09 -3.61 -7.56
N GLU A 318 -8.94 -3.98 -8.52
CA GLU A 318 -8.96 -3.37 -9.86
C GLU A 318 -9.76 -2.06 -9.85
N GLU A 319 -9.14 -0.96 -10.25
CA GLU A 319 -9.82 0.32 -10.43
C GLU A 319 -10.41 0.41 -11.85
N VAL A 320 -11.74 0.43 -11.95
CA VAL A 320 -12.46 0.44 -13.22
C VAL A 320 -13.04 1.81 -13.52
N LEU A 321 -12.58 2.46 -14.58
CA LEU A 321 -12.95 3.85 -14.92
C LEU A 321 -13.46 3.99 -16.37
N PRO A 322 -14.50 4.80 -16.62
CA PRO A 322 -14.93 5.10 -17.99
C PRO A 322 -14.06 6.17 -18.66
N LEU A 323 -13.80 5.99 -19.97
CA LEU A 323 -13.26 7.05 -20.84
C LEU A 323 -14.32 7.51 -21.85
N ASP A 324 -14.48 8.83 -21.98
CA ASP A 324 -15.44 9.43 -22.92
C ASP A 324 -14.89 9.45 -24.36
N ALA A 325 -14.68 8.26 -24.91
CA ALA A 325 -14.11 8.03 -26.23
C ALA A 325 -14.62 6.71 -26.82
N ASP A 326 -14.39 6.54 -28.12
CA ASP A 326 -14.50 5.22 -28.78
C ASP A 326 -13.16 4.46 -28.67
N HIS A 327 -13.19 3.15 -28.95
CA HIS A 327 -12.04 2.25 -28.84
C HIS A 327 -10.79 2.69 -29.60
N ARG A 328 -10.98 3.41 -30.73
CA ARG A 328 -9.88 3.85 -31.60
C ARG A 328 -9.28 5.17 -31.13
N HIS A 329 -10.04 5.97 -30.37
CA HIS A 329 -9.66 7.31 -29.93
C HIS A 329 -9.37 7.41 -28.43
N MET A 330 -9.61 6.36 -27.63
CA MET A 330 -9.38 6.38 -26.17
C MET A 330 -7.92 6.62 -25.74
N CYS A 331 -6.95 6.43 -26.65
CA CYS A 331 -5.52 6.69 -26.42
C CYS A 331 -4.99 7.90 -27.23
N LYS A 332 -5.90 8.68 -27.84
CA LYS A 332 -5.59 9.69 -28.84
C LYS A 332 -6.16 11.03 -28.43
N PHE A 333 -5.32 11.81 -27.76
CA PHE A 333 -5.73 13.08 -27.17
C PHE A 333 -5.45 14.24 -28.13
N GLY A 334 -6.36 15.22 -28.12
CA GLY A 334 -6.22 16.44 -28.92
C GLY A 334 -5.41 17.54 -28.23
N ALA A 335 -5.37 17.55 -26.90
CA ALA A 335 -4.68 18.54 -26.08
C ALA A 335 -4.32 17.98 -24.68
N VAL A 336 -3.41 18.64 -23.96
CA VAL A 336 -2.99 18.31 -22.59
C VAL A 336 -4.12 18.55 -21.57
N GLU A 337 -5.08 19.39 -21.93
CA GLU A 337 -6.28 19.71 -21.16
C GLU A 337 -7.41 18.69 -21.34
N ASP A 338 -7.24 17.70 -22.24
CA ASP A 338 -8.24 16.66 -22.48
C ASP A 338 -8.53 15.89 -21.16
N PRO A 339 -9.79 15.85 -20.68
CA PRO A 339 -10.14 15.13 -19.46
C PRO A 339 -9.77 13.64 -19.52
N ASN A 340 -9.73 13.03 -20.70
CA ASN A 340 -9.32 11.64 -20.88
C ASN A 340 -7.78 11.46 -20.83
N TYR A 341 -7.00 12.52 -21.09
CA TYR A 341 -5.54 12.52 -20.92
C TYR A 341 -5.16 12.60 -19.43
N ARG A 342 -5.85 13.40 -18.61
CA ARG A 342 -5.45 13.58 -17.20
C ARG A 342 -5.73 12.38 -16.29
N LYS A 343 -6.75 11.58 -16.60
CA LYS A 343 -7.27 10.52 -15.70
C LYS A 343 -6.29 9.35 -15.46
N PRO A 344 -5.68 8.69 -16.47
CA PRO A 344 -4.92 7.47 -16.24
C PRO A 344 -3.49 7.71 -15.74
N TYR A 345 -2.87 8.81 -16.19
CA TYR A 345 -1.44 8.98 -16.08
C TYR A 345 -1.06 9.82 -14.84
N SER A 346 -1.81 10.89 -14.52
CA SER A 346 -1.50 11.75 -13.37
C SER A 346 -1.64 11.02 -12.03
N VAL A 347 -2.57 10.06 -11.96
CA VAL A 347 -2.92 9.35 -10.72
C VAL A 347 -1.80 8.40 -10.29
N THR A 348 -1.22 7.64 -11.21
CA THR A 348 -0.19 6.62 -10.92
C THR A 348 1.16 7.23 -10.52
N ALA A 349 1.65 8.22 -11.27
CA ALA A 349 2.89 8.93 -10.91
C ALA A 349 2.74 9.69 -9.57
N SER A 350 1.57 10.30 -9.34
CA SER A 350 1.28 10.95 -8.07
C SER A 350 1.21 9.96 -6.90
N ARG A 351 0.62 8.78 -7.12
CA ARG A 351 0.51 7.71 -6.12
C ARG A 351 1.89 7.20 -5.69
N ALA A 352 2.74 6.79 -6.64
CA ALA A 352 4.10 6.33 -6.33
C ALA A 352 4.94 7.41 -5.62
N ARG A 353 4.74 8.69 -6.00
CA ARG A 353 5.37 9.82 -5.32
C ARG A 353 4.89 9.98 -3.87
N LEU A 354 3.58 9.83 -3.62
CA LEU A 354 2.99 9.91 -2.28
C LEU A 354 3.42 8.74 -1.39
N GLU A 355 3.40 7.51 -1.91
CA GLU A 355 3.84 6.29 -1.19
C GLU A 355 5.27 6.45 -0.68
N LYS A 356 6.18 6.88 -1.57
CA LYS A 356 7.58 7.14 -1.20
C LYS A 356 7.73 8.27 -0.19
N TYR A 357 6.93 9.33 -0.31
CA TYR A 357 7.03 10.50 0.56
C TYR A 357 6.51 10.24 1.97
N LEU A 358 5.33 9.65 2.09
CA LEU A 358 4.67 9.37 3.37
C LEU A 358 5.12 8.05 4.00
N ASN A 359 5.95 7.28 3.30
CA ASN A 359 6.45 5.97 3.76
C ASN A 359 5.31 5.00 4.10
N THR A 360 4.29 4.99 3.25
CA THR A 360 3.08 4.15 3.37
C THR A 360 2.99 3.21 2.18
N ASP A 361 2.43 2.03 2.39
CA ASP A 361 2.15 1.06 1.33
C ASP A 361 0.65 0.68 1.34
N ASP A 362 0.23 -0.19 0.41
CA ASP A 362 -1.14 -0.68 0.35
C ASP A 362 -1.42 -1.89 1.25
N SER A 363 -0.69 -2.05 2.37
CA SER A 363 -0.96 -3.10 3.36
C SER A 363 -2.30 -2.92 4.09
N TYR A 364 -2.77 -1.68 4.27
CA TYR A 364 -4.07 -1.40 4.90
C TYR A 364 -5.27 -1.99 4.14
N GLN A 365 -5.10 -2.32 2.85
CA GLN A 365 -6.15 -2.96 2.05
C GLN A 365 -6.32 -4.44 2.39
N ASP A 366 -5.27 -5.11 2.87
CA ASP A 366 -5.29 -6.54 3.17
C ASP A 366 -6.31 -6.86 4.26
N ASP A 367 -6.34 -6.03 5.31
CA ASP A 367 -7.26 -6.18 6.43
C ASP A 367 -8.73 -5.99 6.00
N LEU A 368 -8.97 -5.04 5.09
CA LEU A 368 -10.30 -4.86 4.51
C LEU A 368 -10.71 -6.07 3.67
N PHE A 369 -9.81 -6.59 2.83
CA PHE A 369 -10.08 -7.79 2.04
C PHE A 369 -10.41 -9.00 2.94
N ASN A 370 -9.68 -9.19 4.03
CA ASN A 370 -9.97 -10.23 5.00
C ASN A 370 -11.38 -10.08 5.60
N CYS A 371 -11.78 -8.86 5.96
CA CYS A 371 -13.13 -8.59 6.46
C CYS A 371 -14.21 -8.86 5.39
N GLN A 372 -13.97 -8.43 4.14
CA GLN A 372 -14.89 -8.65 3.02
C GLN A 372 -15.03 -10.14 2.67
N SER A 373 -13.93 -10.89 2.70
CA SER A 373 -13.91 -12.32 2.40
C SER A 373 -14.62 -13.15 3.48
N ALA A 374 -14.54 -12.73 4.74
CA ALA A 374 -15.18 -13.40 5.88
C ALA A 374 -16.66 -13.00 6.07
N LYS A 375 -17.10 -11.88 5.49
CA LYS A 375 -18.47 -11.36 5.64
C LYS A 375 -19.48 -12.21 4.87
N LEU A 376 -20.61 -12.50 5.51
CA LEU A 376 -21.72 -13.18 4.86
C LEU A 376 -22.54 -12.17 4.00
N PRO A 377 -22.91 -12.49 2.75
CA PRO A 377 -23.77 -11.61 1.96
C PRO A 377 -25.10 -11.33 2.67
N GLY A 378 -25.45 -10.05 2.80
CA GLY A 378 -26.66 -9.60 3.50
C GLY A 378 -26.51 -9.40 5.02
N SER A 379 -25.35 -9.74 5.61
CA SER A 379 -25.10 -9.48 7.04
C SER A 379 -24.71 -8.03 7.32
N CYS A 380 -24.85 -7.62 8.59
CA CYS A 380 -24.53 -6.28 9.10
C CYS A 380 -25.40 -5.13 8.54
N VAL A 381 -26.43 -5.43 7.74
CA VAL A 381 -27.35 -4.42 7.19
C VAL A 381 -28.12 -3.70 8.28
N TRP A 382 -28.46 -4.40 9.36
CA TRP A 382 -29.14 -3.83 10.52
C TRP A 382 -28.40 -2.62 11.12
N PHE A 383 -27.06 -2.60 11.05
CA PHE A 383 -26.27 -1.51 11.60
C PHE A 383 -26.35 -0.25 10.73
N THR A 384 -26.31 -0.40 9.40
CA THR A 384 -26.42 0.74 8.48
C THR A 384 -27.84 1.27 8.34
N GLU A 385 -28.85 0.45 8.66
CA GLU A 385 -30.24 0.86 8.81
C GLU A 385 -30.55 1.47 10.19
N HIS A 386 -29.68 1.28 11.18
CA HIS A 386 -29.88 1.80 12.52
C HIS A 386 -29.82 3.34 12.52
N THR A 387 -30.71 3.97 13.30
CA THR A 387 -30.88 5.44 13.32
C THR A 387 -29.59 6.16 13.67
N VAL A 388 -28.85 5.67 14.67
CA VAL A 388 -27.57 6.26 15.12
C VAL A 388 -26.54 6.37 13.97
N PHE A 389 -26.43 5.36 13.12
CA PHE A 389 -25.50 5.41 11.98
C PHE A 389 -26.03 6.32 10.87
N ALA A 390 -27.32 6.21 10.54
CA ALA A 390 -27.95 7.03 9.51
C ALA A 390 -27.86 8.53 9.84
N GLU A 391 -28.08 8.91 11.10
CA GLU A 391 -27.99 10.30 11.57
C GLU A 391 -26.55 10.81 11.65
N TRP A 392 -25.57 9.94 11.95
CA TRP A 392 -24.15 10.30 11.89
C TRP A 392 -23.66 10.51 10.46
N LEU A 393 -24.13 9.67 9.52
CA LEU A 393 -23.76 9.76 8.10
C LEU A 393 -24.37 10.98 7.42
N GLN A 394 -25.60 11.37 7.78
CA GLN A 394 -26.31 12.53 7.26
C GLN A 394 -25.73 13.84 7.81
N PHE A 395 -24.62 14.27 7.23
CA PHE A 395 -24.04 15.58 7.48
C PHE A 395 -24.27 16.51 6.29
N ASP A 396 -25.06 17.57 6.50
CA ASP A 396 -25.23 18.65 5.52
C ASP A 396 -24.46 19.89 5.98
N LYS A 397 -23.44 20.26 5.20
CA LYS A 397 -22.59 21.43 5.43
C LYS A 397 -23.35 22.76 5.31
N GLN A 398 -24.49 22.79 4.60
CA GLN A 398 -25.26 24.01 4.35
C GLN A 398 -26.22 24.39 5.47
N LEU A 399 -26.57 23.45 6.36
CA LEU A 399 -27.60 23.66 7.39
C LEU A 399 -27.05 24.21 8.72
N GLU A 400 -25.73 24.36 8.88
CA GLU A 400 -25.03 24.86 10.09
C GLU A 400 -25.52 24.28 11.44
N ILE A 401 -26.24 23.16 11.40
CA ILE A 401 -26.76 22.44 12.56
C ILE A 401 -26.31 20.99 12.39
N ALA A 402 -25.15 20.66 12.97
CA ALA A 402 -24.82 19.27 13.23
C ALA A 402 -25.80 18.76 14.30
N ALA A 403 -26.90 18.13 13.89
CA ALA A 403 -27.80 17.47 14.84
C ALA A 403 -27.09 16.34 15.59
N THR A 404 -26.01 15.80 15.01
CA THR A 404 -25.24 14.68 15.54
C THR A 404 -23.75 14.99 15.73
N PRO A 405 -23.14 14.49 16.81
CA PRO A 405 -21.71 14.61 17.05
C PRO A 405 -20.85 14.02 15.93
N PRO A 406 -19.63 14.57 15.68
CA PRO A 406 -18.76 14.13 14.58
C PRO A 406 -18.17 12.73 14.76
N ILE A 407 -18.13 12.21 15.99
CA ILE A 407 -17.51 10.92 16.32
C ILE A 407 -18.60 9.91 16.69
N LEU A 408 -18.67 8.80 15.96
CA LEU A 408 -19.47 7.63 16.30
C LEU A 408 -18.56 6.50 16.78
N TRP A 409 -18.83 5.98 17.97
CA TRP A 409 -18.01 4.97 18.62
C TRP A 409 -18.76 3.67 18.84
N LEU A 410 -18.36 2.59 18.16
CA LEU A 410 -18.91 1.25 18.33
C LEU A 410 -18.07 0.47 19.34
N THR A 411 -18.66 0.14 20.49
CA THR A 411 -18.00 -0.72 21.50
C THR A 411 -18.62 -2.11 21.51
N GLY A 412 -17.85 -3.14 21.82
CA GLY A 412 -18.40 -4.48 21.96
C GLY A 412 -17.40 -5.53 22.42
N PRO A 413 -17.86 -6.69 22.90
CA PRO A 413 -16.98 -7.73 23.39
C PRO A 413 -16.10 -8.33 22.27
N PRO A 414 -14.98 -8.99 22.62
CA PRO A 414 -14.14 -9.68 21.64
C PRO A 414 -14.93 -10.75 20.87
N GLY A 415 -14.66 -10.93 19.58
CA GLY A 415 -15.36 -11.92 18.75
C GLY A 415 -16.79 -11.55 18.32
N ALA A 416 -17.32 -10.39 18.71
CA ALA A 416 -18.68 -9.94 18.36
C ALA A 416 -18.87 -9.43 16.91
N GLY A 417 -17.85 -9.56 16.04
CA GLY A 417 -17.96 -9.16 14.63
C GLY A 417 -17.73 -7.67 14.34
N LYS A 418 -17.20 -6.89 15.28
CA LYS A 418 -16.89 -5.44 15.10
C LYS A 418 -16.11 -5.13 13.81
N SER A 419 -15.03 -5.86 13.53
CA SER A 419 -14.23 -5.65 12.31
C SER A 419 -15.01 -6.01 11.02
N ILE A 420 -15.96 -6.94 11.09
CA ILE A 420 -16.83 -7.28 9.94
C ILE A 420 -17.86 -6.16 9.70
N ILE A 421 -18.45 -5.63 10.77
CA ILE A 421 -19.31 -4.43 10.71
C ILE A 421 -18.51 -3.25 10.15
N PHE A 422 -17.27 -3.05 10.60
CA PHE A 422 -16.37 -2.04 10.09
C PHE A 422 -16.15 -2.17 8.58
N GLY A 423 -15.81 -3.37 8.09
CA GLY A 423 -15.69 -3.63 6.65
C GLY A 423 -16.98 -3.33 5.88
N HIS A 424 -18.16 -3.67 6.45
CA HIS A 424 -19.45 -3.29 5.87
C HIS A 424 -19.62 -1.76 5.81
N VAL A 425 -19.25 -1.02 6.86
CA VAL A 425 -19.34 0.45 6.90
C VAL A 425 -18.42 1.09 5.86
N VAL A 426 -17.21 0.57 5.67
CA VAL A 426 -16.29 1.02 4.61
C VAL A 426 -16.94 0.86 3.23
N ASP A 427 -17.47 -0.32 2.92
CA ASP A 427 -18.14 -0.59 1.64
C ASP A 427 -19.37 0.31 1.42
N PHE A 428 -20.19 0.48 2.47
CA PHE A 428 -21.39 1.29 2.42
C PHE A 428 -21.08 2.78 2.19
N THR A 429 -20.06 3.30 2.89
CA THR A 429 -19.63 4.70 2.77
C THR A 429 -19.05 4.97 1.39
N ARG A 430 -18.22 4.07 0.87
CA ARG A 430 -17.70 4.14 -0.51
C ARG A 430 -18.79 4.08 -1.57
N ALA A 431 -19.82 3.25 -1.38
CA ALA A 431 -20.94 3.14 -2.31
C ALA A 431 -21.79 4.43 -2.41
N LYS A 432 -21.66 5.34 -1.44
CA LYS A 432 -22.29 6.66 -1.43
C LYS A 432 -21.45 7.76 -2.09
N ASP A 433 -20.32 7.39 -2.71
CA ASP A 433 -19.38 8.32 -3.38
C ASP A 433 -18.80 9.38 -2.41
N ALA A 434 -18.65 9.00 -1.14
CA ALA A 434 -18.04 9.85 -0.11
C ALA A 434 -16.53 9.60 0.02
N TYR A 435 -15.78 10.61 0.46
CA TYR A 435 -14.36 10.47 0.79
C TYR A 435 -14.20 9.61 2.04
N CYS A 436 -13.76 8.37 1.83
CA CYS A 436 -13.70 7.34 2.86
C CYS A 436 -12.25 6.91 3.07
N GLU A 437 -11.67 7.32 4.19
CA GLU A 437 -10.35 6.93 4.64
C GLU A 437 -10.48 5.95 5.81
N TYR A 438 -9.68 4.88 5.82
CA TYR A 438 -9.83 3.84 6.83
C TYR A 438 -8.51 3.22 7.28
N TYR A 439 -8.47 2.74 8.52
CA TYR A 439 -7.28 2.14 9.10
C TYR A 439 -7.64 1.06 10.11
N PHE A 440 -6.83 -0.01 10.15
CA PHE A 440 -6.96 -1.10 11.10
C PHE A 440 -5.79 -1.07 12.07
N PHE A 441 -6.08 -0.87 13.36
CA PHE A 441 -5.10 -1.16 14.40
C PHE A 441 -5.11 -2.66 14.68
N ARG A 442 -3.93 -3.28 14.58
CA ARG A 442 -3.73 -4.71 14.82
C ARG A 442 -2.55 -4.90 15.74
N LYS A 443 -2.72 -5.54 16.89
CA LYS A 443 -1.60 -5.78 17.81
C LYS A 443 -0.49 -6.58 17.11
N GLY A 444 0.77 -6.19 17.29
CA GLY A 444 1.91 -6.81 16.62
C GLY A 444 1.99 -6.54 15.12
N GLN A 445 1.87 -5.28 14.69
CA GLN A 445 2.45 -4.81 13.43
C GLN A 445 3.47 -3.67 13.73
N THR A 446 4.77 -3.92 13.53
CA THR A 446 5.90 -3.08 14.01
C THR A 446 5.96 -1.64 13.51
N ASN A 447 5.27 -1.34 12.40
CA ASN A 447 5.31 -0.04 11.74
C ASN A 447 3.94 0.64 11.72
N SER A 448 2.91 0.09 12.39
CA SER A 448 1.52 0.53 12.24
C SER A 448 0.75 0.71 13.55
N ASN A 449 1.33 0.36 14.70
CA ASN A 449 0.59 0.34 15.97
C ASN A 449 0.64 1.64 16.78
N GLY A 450 1.42 2.63 16.33
CA GLY A 450 1.42 3.99 16.87
C GLY A 450 0.53 4.93 16.05
N LEU A 451 0.34 6.15 16.53
CA LEU A 451 -0.46 7.16 15.83
C LEU A 451 0.28 7.74 14.61
N GLY A 452 1.61 7.80 14.62
CA GLY A 452 2.39 8.33 13.50
C GLY A 452 2.09 7.65 12.16
N PRO A 453 2.22 6.31 12.06
CA PRO A 453 1.85 5.57 10.86
C PRO A 453 0.38 5.70 10.45
N TRP A 454 -0.54 5.69 11.42
CA TRP A 454 -1.96 5.93 11.16
C TRP A 454 -2.18 7.30 10.52
N LEU A 455 -1.60 8.36 11.10
CA LEU A 455 -1.66 9.71 10.57
C LEU A 455 -1.10 9.80 9.15
N LEU A 456 0.04 9.16 8.87
CA LEU A 456 0.61 9.15 7.52
C LEU A 456 -0.30 8.41 6.52
N HIS A 457 -0.94 7.30 6.92
CA HIS A 457 -1.91 6.58 6.08
C HIS A 457 -3.21 7.36 5.85
N MET A 458 -3.72 8.10 6.85
CA MET A 458 -4.86 8.99 6.66
C MET A 458 -4.52 10.08 5.65
N ALA A 459 -3.37 10.74 5.80
CA ALA A 459 -2.92 11.76 4.86
C ALA A 459 -2.73 11.20 3.44
N TYR A 460 -2.18 9.98 3.33
CA TYR A 460 -2.03 9.26 2.07
C TYR A 460 -3.37 9.04 1.39
N GLN A 461 -4.35 8.44 2.08
CA GLN A 461 -5.68 8.16 1.52
C GLN A 461 -6.44 9.44 1.19
N MET A 462 -6.37 10.47 2.04
CA MET A 462 -6.95 11.78 1.73
C MET A 462 -6.34 12.39 0.47
N ALA A 463 -5.03 12.25 0.25
CA ALA A 463 -4.37 12.74 -0.96
C ALA A 463 -4.70 11.93 -2.23
N LEU A 464 -5.05 10.66 -2.09
CA LEU A 464 -5.55 9.86 -3.21
C LEU A 464 -6.96 10.31 -3.63
N ASN A 465 -7.81 10.61 -2.64
CA ASN A 465 -9.22 10.94 -2.85
C ASN A 465 -9.46 12.43 -3.17
N ASP A 466 -8.73 13.34 -2.52
CA ASP A 466 -8.86 14.80 -2.65
C ASP A 466 -7.62 15.44 -3.28
N THR A 467 -7.83 16.03 -4.46
CA THR A 467 -6.78 16.71 -5.23
C THR A 467 -6.25 17.99 -4.55
N ALA A 468 -7.04 18.66 -3.72
CA ALA A 468 -6.62 19.84 -2.96
C ALA A 468 -5.63 19.44 -1.87
N VAL A 469 -5.95 18.36 -1.13
CA VAL A 469 -5.05 17.75 -0.13
C VAL A 469 -3.74 17.33 -0.79
N ARG A 470 -3.81 16.59 -1.89
CA ARG A 470 -2.63 16.15 -2.66
C ARG A 470 -1.69 17.29 -3.03
N ARG A 471 -2.25 18.39 -3.55
CA ARG A 471 -1.47 19.57 -3.96
C ARG A 471 -0.74 20.20 -2.77
N ARG A 472 -1.35 20.22 -1.58
CA ARG A 472 -0.74 20.79 -0.38
C ARG A 472 0.38 19.91 0.17
N ILE A 473 0.20 18.59 0.16
CA ILE A 473 1.25 17.62 0.55
C ILE A 473 2.46 17.70 -0.40
N PHE A 474 2.26 17.83 -1.71
CA PHE A 474 3.39 18.00 -2.63
C PHE A 474 4.16 19.30 -2.40
N LYS A 475 3.49 20.41 -2.04
CA LYS A 475 4.19 21.63 -1.65
C LYS A 475 5.04 21.45 -0.39
N LEU A 476 4.59 20.66 0.58
CA LEU A 476 5.39 20.31 1.76
C LEU A 476 6.62 19.48 1.40
N GLN A 477 6.46 18.53 0.46
CA GLN A 477 7.57 17.72 -0.03
C GLN A 477 8.64 18.56 -0.74
N ASP A 478 8.23 19.52 -1.57
CA ASP A 478 9.15 20.40 -2.30
C ASP A 478 9.99 21.27 -1.34
N ASN A 479 9.50 21.50 -0.11
CA ASN A 479 10.21 22.18 0.98
C ASN A 479 11.09 21.22 1.84
N SER A 480 11.38 20.01 1.33
CA SER A 480 12.30 19.03 1.93
C SER A 480 11.95 18.49 3.32
N VAL A 481 10.67 18.53 3.73
CA VAL A 481 10.22 17.94 5.01
C VAL A 481 10.18 16.42 4.93
N SER A 482 10.83 15.69 5.85
CA SER A 482 10.90 14.22 5.86
C SER A 482 10.22 13.63 7.10
N TRP A 483 9.39 12.59 6.93
CA TRP A 483 8.60 12.01 8.01
C TRP A 483 9.27 10.85 8.77
N GLN A 484 10.46 10.38 8.34
CA GLN A 484 11.09 9.15 8.86
C GLN A 484 11.54 9.23 10.33
N LEU A 485 11.74 10.43 10.87
CA LEU A 485 12.22 10.67 12.25
C LEU A 485 11.26 11.55 13.06
N HIS A 486 10.06 11.81 12.56
CA HIS A 486 9.10 12.66 13.25
C HIS A 486 8.26 11.88 14.26
N ASP A 487 8.07 12.48 15.45
CA ASP A 487 7.13 11.98 16.44
C ASP A 487 5.69 12.28 16.02
N GLU A 488 4.74 11.57 16.63
CA GLU A 488 3.32 11.63 16.31
C GLU A 488 2.75 13.06 16.42
N LYS A 489 3.26 13.85 17.37
CA LYS A 489 2.87 15.25 17.58
C LYS A 489 3.36 16.16 16.45
N SER A 490 4.60 15.98 15.97
CA SER A 490 5.13 16.74 14.84
C SER A 490 4.38 16.42 13.55
N ILE A 491 4.07 15.14 13.30
CA ILE A 491 3.26 14.73 12.16
C ILE A 491 1.88 15.39 12.24
N TRP A 492 1.19 15.28 13.39
CA TRP A 492 -0.12 15.91 13.60
C TRP A 492 -0.10 17.42 13.30
N ARG A 493 0.84 18.14 13.88
CA ARG A 493 0.91 19.59 13.74
C ARG A 493 1.24 20.02 12.31
N LYS A 494 2.37 19.55 11.76
CA LYS A 494 2.85 20.00 10.44
C LYS A 494 1.99 19.51 9.29
N LEU A 495 1.57 18.24 9.33
CA LEU A 495 0.85 17.61 8.21
C LEU A 495 -0.65 17.87 8.29
N PHE A 496 -1.26 17.77 9.47
CA PHE A 496 -2.71 17.96 9.61
C PHE A 496 -3.07 19.40 9.93
N VAL A 497 -2.62 19.93 11.07
CA VAL A 497 -3.04 21.27 11.53
C VAL A 497 -2.58 22.38 10.58
N ASP A 498 -1.30 22.41 10.22
CA ASP A 498 -0.70 23.52 9.46
C ASP A 498 -0.88 23.36 7.94
N CYS A 499 -1.37 22.20 7.48
CA CYS A 499 -1.45 21.87 6.06
C CYS A 499 -2.85 21.38 5.63
N ILE A 500 -3.28 20.18 6.05
CA ILE A 500 -4.53 19.58 5.56
C ILE A 500 -5.76 20.33 6.08
N PHE A 501 -5.81 20.66 7.37
CA PHE A 501 -6.95 21.36 8.00
C PHE A 501 -7.06 22.84 7.62
N GLN A 502 -6.06 23.40 6.93
CA GLN A 502 -6.12 24.73 6.35
C GLN A 502 -6.94 24.76 5.04
N ILE A 503 -7.34 23.59 4.53
CA ILE A 503 -8.12 23.45 3.29
C ILE A 503 -9.61 23.54 3.63
N GLN A 504 -10.37 24.27 2.81
CA GLN A 504 -11.82 24.21 2.84
C GLN A 504 -12.30 22.98 2.05
N PHE A 505 -12.67 21.91 2.77
CA PHE A 505 -13.17 20.68 2.13
C PHE A 505 -14.50 20.90 1.43
N GLU A 506 -14.64 20.53 0.16
CA GLU A 506 -15.91 20.65 -0.57
C GLU A 506 -16.96 19.64 -0.07
N SER A 507 -16.49 18.44 0.30
CA SER A 507 -17.30 17.34 0.83
C SER A 507 -16.70 16.85 2.16
N PRO A 508 -17.51 16.24 3.05
CA PRO A 508 -16.98 15.68 4.29
C PRO A 508 -16.06 14.49 4.03
N HIS A 509 -15.03 14.37 4.86
CA HIS A 509 -14.17 13.20 4.92
C HIS A 509 -14.64 12.27 6.04
N TYR A 510 -14.63 10.96 5.79
CA TYR A 510 -15.03 9.95 6.77
C TYR A 510 -13.81 9.11 7.15
N TRP A 511 -13.34 9.28 8.38
CA TRP A 511 -12.24 8.52 8.95
C TRP A 511 -12.79 7.32 9.73
N LEU A 512 -12.58 6.12 9.19
CA LEU A 512 -13.02 4.88 9.79
C LEU A 512 -11.81 4.19 10.46
N ILE A 513 -11.87 3.92 11.75
CA ILE A 513 -10.79 3.33 12.53
C ILE A 513 -11.27 2.04 13.22
N ASP A 514 -10.67 0.90 12.90
CA ASP A 514 -10.97 -0.39 13.55
C ASP A 514 -9.95 -0.70 14.65
N GLY A 515 -10.43 -1.15 15.81
CA GLY A 515 -9.59 -1.75 16.86
C GLY A 515 -8.70 -0.77 17.63
N LEU A 516 -9.16 0.44 17.94
CA LEU A 516 -8.33 1.45 18.61
C LEU A 516 -7.72 0.98 19.95
N ASP A 517 -8.37 0.04 20.64
CA ASP A 517 -7.82 -0.60 21.86
C ASP A 517 -6.51 -1.39 21.63
N GLU A 518 -6.17 -1.68 20.38
CA GLU A 518 -4.93 -2.35 19.98
C GLU A 518 -3.79 -1.35 19.65
N CYS A 519 -4.07 -0.03 19.71
CA CYS A 519 -3.07 1.02 19.53
C CYS A 519 -2.23 1.24 20.79
N SER A 520 -0.90 1.30 20.66
CA SER A 520 0.01 1.52 21.80
C SER A 520 -0.08 2.92 22.38
N ALA A 521 -0.58 3.89 21.61
CA ALA A 521 -0.71 5.30 21.99
C ALA A 521 -2.17 5.78 21.98
N ALA A 522 -3.13 4.91 22.28
CA ALA A 522 -4.56 5.23 22.30
C ALA A 522 -4.88 6.48 23.15
N SER A 523 -4.18 6.67 24.28
CA SER A 523 -4.35 7.86 25.13
C SER A 523 -4.08 9.20 24.40
N ALA A 524 -3.14 9.23 23.47
CA ALA A 524 -2.83 10.41 22.67
C ALA A 524 -3.90 10.67 21.60
N PHE A 525 -4.56 9.63 21.08
CA PHE A 525 -5.65 9.77 20.11
C PHE A 525 -6.78 10.65 20.64
N PHE A 526 -7.20 10.46 21.90
CA PHE A 526 -8.28 11.25 22.50
C PHE A 526 -7.98 12.76 22.49
N LYS A 527 -6.71 13.16 22.64
CA LYS A 527 -6.26 14.56 22.57
C LYS A 527 -6.26 15.11 21.15
N LEU A 528 -6.02 14.26 20.15
CA LEU A 528 -6.08 14.63 18.74
C LEU A 528 -7.52 14.73 18.25
N ALA A 529 -8.38 13.80 18.69
CA ALA A 529 -9.79 13.74 18.32
C ALA A 529 -10.58 15.01 18.68
N SER A 530 -10.20 15.69 19.78
CA SER A 530 -10.81 16.97 20.16
C SER A 530 -10.41 18.14 19.25
N GLN A 531 -9.32 18.02 18.49
CA GLN A 531 -8.80 19.05 17.56
C GLN A 531 -9.24 18.83 16.11
N ILE A 532 -9.89 17.70 15.80
CA ILE A 532 -10.32 17.36 14.44
C ILE A 532 -11.50 18.27 14.03
N PRO A 533 -11.45 18.91 12.85
CA PRO A 533 -12.56 19.72 12.32
C PRO A 533 -13.84 18.90 12.11
N ASP A 534 -15.01 19.52 12.30
CA ASP A 534 -16.32 18.86 12.13
C ASP A 534 -16.63 18.42 10.69
N ALA A 535 -15.88 18.94 9.71
CA ALA A 535 -15.91 18.48 8.33
C ALA A 535 -15.37 17.05 8.16
N ILE A 536 -14.67 16.53 9.17
CA ILE A 536 -14.17 15.17 9.24
C ILE A 536 -15.03 14.40 10.25
N ARG A 537 -15.74 13.40 9.74
CA ARG A 537 -16.58 12.49 10.54
C ARG A 537 -15.79 11.24 10.87
N ILE A 538 -15.80 10.82 12.12
CA ILE A 538 -14.98 9.70 12.59
C ILE A 538 -15.88 8.56 13.06
N PHE A 539 -15.62 7.35 12.56
CA PHE A 539 -16.19 6.12 13.07
C PHE A 539 -15.08 5.28 13.70
N VAL A 540 -15.24 4.89 14.96
CA VAL A 540 -14.23 4.10 15.68
C VAL A 540 -14.86 2.83 16.21
N THR A 541 -14.16 1.70 16.07
CA THR A 541 -14.50 0.46 16.79
C THR A 541 -13.46 0.18 17.89
N SER A 542 -13.91 -0.36 19.02
CA SER A 542 -12.99 -0.85 20.06
C SER A 542 -13.64 -1.87 20.99
N ARG A 543 -12.83 -2.55 21.81
CA ARG A 543 -13.31 -3.22 23.03
C ARG A 543 -13.74 -2.19 24.08
N ASN A 544 -14.57 -2.62 25.02
CA ASN A 544 -14.96 -1.80 26.16
C ASN A 544 -13.96 -2.01 27.32
N THR A 545 -12.87 -1.25 27.33
CA THR A 545 -11.87 -1.28 28.42
C THR A 545 -11.95 0.00 29.26
N PRO A 546 -11.56 -0.03 30.55
CA PRO A 546 -11.60 1.16 31.40
C PRO A 546 -10.76 2.34 30.89
N GLU A 547 -9.71 2.07 30.12
CA GLU A 547 -8.91 3.10 29.47
C GLU A 547 -9.70 3.80 28.35
N ILE A 548 -10.37 3.03 27.49
CA ILE A 548 -11.22 3.55 26.43
C ILE A 548 -12.41 4.34 27.01
N GLU A 549 -13.08 3.82 28.04
CA GLU A 549 -14.20 4.53 28.69
C GLU A 549 -13.79 5.90 29.24
N ARG A 550 -12.62 5.98 29.90
CA ARG A 550 -12.06 7.26 30.37
C ARG A 550 -11.69 8.19 29.23
N GLY A 551 -11.12 7.64 28.15
CA GLY A 551 -10.77 8.39 26.95
C GLY A 551 -11.99 8.98 26.23
N ILE A 552 -13.03 8.17 26.02
CA ILE A 552 -14.32 8.63 25.45
C ILE A 552 -14.91 9.75 26.31
N SER A 553 -14.88 9.59 27.64
CA SER A 553 -15.36 10.62 28.57
C SER A 553 -14.59 11.94 28.44
N SER A 554 -13.30 11.90 28.08
CA SER A 554 -12.48 13.10 27.87
C SER A 554 -12.80 13.86 26.56
N ILE A 555 -13.41 13.19 25.57
CA ILE A 555 -13.86 13.82 24.31
C ILE A 555 -15.14 14.65 24.54
N GLY A 556 -15.94 14.31 25.54
CA GLY A 556 -17.15 15.05 25.93
C GLY A 556 -18.30 14.88 24.93
N SER A 557 -19.00 15.97 24.60
CA SER A 557 -20.21 15.94 23.76
C SER A 557 -19.96 15.70 22.26
N ARG A 558 -18.70 15.60 21.83
CA ARG A 558 -18.32 15.36 20.42
C ARG A 558 -18.46 13.88 20.00
N VAL A 559 -18.75 12.96 20.93
CA VAL A 559 -18.85 11.52 20.66
C VAL A 559 -20.22 10.96 21.01
N VAL A 560 -20.73 10.07 20.15
CA VAL A 560 -21.86 9.18 20.41
C VAL A 560 -21.35 7.76 20.50
N THR A 561 -21.69 7.06 21.59
CA THR A 561 -21.30 5.66 21.78
C THR A 561 -22.49 4.74 21.50
N HIS A 562 -22.25 3.66 20.75
CA HIS A 562 -23.19 2.58 20.51
C HIS A 562 -22.57 1.25 20.96
N PRO A 563 -22.97 0.71 22.12
CA PRO A 563 -22.50 -0.60 22.58
C PRO A 563 -23.27 -1.72 21.86
N LEU A 564 -22.56 -2.70 21.31
CA LEU A 564 -23.14 -3.90 20.70
C LEU A 564 -23.84 -4.75 21.76
N SER A 565 -25.10 -5.08 21.49
CA SER A 565 -25.87 -6.05 22.27
C SER A 565 -25.94 -7.41 21.58
N ILE A 566 -26.21 -8.46 22.35
CA ILE A 566 -26.39 -9.83 21.82
C ILE A 566 -27.55 -9.86 20.81
N THR A 567 -28.61 -9.07 21.07
CA THR A 567 -29.78 -8.99 20.19
C THR A 567 -29.47 -8.40 18.81
N ASP A 568 -28.53 -7.46 18.73
CA ASP A 568 -28.17 -6.84 17.45
C ASP A 568 -27.52 -7.84 16.50
N THR A 569 -26.65 -8.70 17.04
CA THR A 569 -25.89 -9.69 16.25
C THR A 569 -26.60 -11.02 16.06
N ALA A 570 -27.72 -11.26 16.75
CA ALA A 570 -28.37 -12.57 16.82
C ALA A 570 -28.81 -13.11 15.44
N ALA A 571 -29.39 -12.26 14.58
CA ALA A 571 -29.82 -12.66 13.25
C ALA A 571 -28.64 -13.01 12.32
N ASP A 572 -27.54 -12.25 12.41
CA ASP A 572 -26.32 -12.52 11.64
C ASP A 572 -25.65 -13.82 12.11
N ILE A 573 -25.58 -14.06 13.44
CA ILE A 573 -25.07 -15.30 14.02
C ILE A 573 -25.91 -16.51 13.57
N GLN A 574 -27.23 -16.38 13.63
CA GLN A 574 -28.17 -17.41 13.19
C GLN A 574 -27.95 -17.76 11.71
N ALA A 575 -27.79 -16.76 10.84
CA ALA A 575 -27.52 -16.99 9.43
C ALA A 575 -26.19 -17.71 9.17
N VAL A 576 -25.13 -17.36 9.91
CA VAL A 576 -23.83 -18.04 9.83
C VAL A 576 -23.92 -19.50 10.28
N ILE A 577 -24.59 -19.77 11.40
CA ILE A 577 -24.81 -21.13 11.90
C ILE A 577 -25.61 -21.94 10.88
N HIS A 578 -26.71 -21.38 10.36
CA HIS A 578 -27.56 -22.06 9.38
C HIS A 578 -26.78 -22.49 8.14
N ILE A 579 -25.95 -21.59 7.59
CA ILE A 579 -25.12 -21.89 6.42
C ILE A 579 -24.04 -22.91 6.75
N GLY A 580 -23.38 -22.77 7.91
CA GLY A 580 -22.37 -23.72 8.38
C GLY A 580 -22.93 -25.14 8.51
N LEU A 581 -24.06 -25.31 9.19
CA LEU A 581 -24.72 -26.61 9.35
C LEU A 581 -25.17 -27.21 8.01
N LYS A 582 -25.61 -26.36 7.06
CA LYS A 582 -25.97 -26.79 5.71
C LYS A 582 -24.77 -27.26 4.90
N LEU A 583 -23.62 -26.59 5.01
CA LEU A 583 -22.37 -27.00 4.37
C LEU A 583 -21.87 -28.34 4.92
N LEU A 584 -22.08 -28.57 6.22
CA LEU A 584 -21.83 -29.86 6.89
C LEU A 584 -22.81 -30.97 6.51
N SER A 585 -23.88 -30.67 5.77
CA SER A 585 -24.91 -31.64 5.36
C SER A 585 -25.64 -32.34 6.53
N LEU A 586 -25.72 -31.69 7.69
CA LEU A 586 -26.42 -32.22 8.87
C LEU A 586 -27.94 -32.22 8.67
N HIS A 587 -28.63 -33.27 9.12
CA HIS A 587 -30.04 -33.51 8.79
C HIS A 587 -31.03 -32.79 9.73
N ASP A 588 -30.63 -32.46 10.97
CA ASP A 588 -31.51 -31.86 12.00
C ASP A 588 -31.20 -30.37 12.30
N ILE A 589 -30.94 -29.58 11.25
CA ILE A 589 -30.57 -28.14 11.36
C ILE A 589 -31.57 -27.36 12.23
N THR A 590 -32.86 -27.63 12.06
CA THR A 590 -33.96 -26.94 12.77
C THR A 590 -33.93 -27.11 14.28
N ARG A 591 -33.37 -28.21 14.80
CA ARG A 591 -33.23 -28.45 16.23
C ARG A 591 -31.92 -27.88 16.78
N LEU A 592 -30.84 -27.95 16.00
CA LEU A 592 -29.50 -27.58 16.43
C LEU A 592 -29.27 -26.07 16.43
N GLU A 593 -29.82 -25.36 15.46
CA GLU A 593 -29.67 -23.92 15.27
C GLU A 593 -30.03 -23.09 16.53
N PRO A 594 -31.21 -23.24 17.17
CA PRO A 594 -31.55 -22.44 18.35
C PRO A 594 -30.63 -22.71 19.55
N LYS A 595 -30.19 -23.96 19.75
CA LYS A 595 -29.24 -24.32 20.81
C LYS A 595 -27.89 -23.64 20.60
N LEU A 596 -27.39 -23.64 19.36
CA LEU A 596 -26.12 -23.03 19.01
C LEU A 596 -26.15 -21.50 19.11
N VAL A 597 -27.25 -20.87 18.69
CA VAL A 597 -27.44 -19.41 18.83
C VAL A 597 -27.44 -19.00 20.30
N GLU A 598 -28.12 -19.76 21.16
CA GLU A 598 -28.13 -19.51 22.61
C GLU A 598 -26.73 -19.68 23.22
N LYS A 599 -26.05 -20.78 22.91
CA LYS A 599 -24.70 -21.04 23.43
C LYS A 599 -23.66 -20.02 22.95
N ALA A 600 -23.75 -19.56 21.70
CA ALA A 600 -22.81 -18.62 21.10
C ALA A 600 -22.69 -17.30 21.85
N SER A 601 -23.71 -16.88 22.60
CA SER A 601 -23.69 -15.68 23.47
C SER A 601 -23.14 -14.41 22.79
N GLY A 602 -23.40 -14.23 21.50
CA GLY A 602 -22.92 -13.09 20.71
C GLY A 602 -21.50 -13.22 20.13
N SER A 603 -20.85 -14.37 20.23
CA SER A 603 -19.47 -14.60 19.76
C SER A 603 -19.42 -15.38 18.43
N PHE A 604 -19.11 -14.69 17.33
CA PHE A 604 -18.88 -15.33 16.03
C PHE A 604 -17.62 -16.22 16.04
N MET A 605 -16.62 -15.85 16.85
CA MET A 605 -15.40 -16.65 17.00
C MET A 605 -15.72 -18.02 17.60
N TRP A 606 -16.57 -18.05 18.62
CA TRP A 606 -17.03 -19.30 19.22
C TRP A 606 -17.76 -20.16 18.18
N VAL A 607 -18.71 -19.57 17.42
CA VAL A 607 -19.45 -20.27 16.37
C VAL A 607 -18.51 -20.90 15.35
N ARG A 608 -17.49 -20.16 14.89
CA ARG A 608 -16.49 -20.68 13.95
C ARG A 608 -15.78 -21.92 14.50
N LEU A 609 -15.31 -21.88 15.76
CA LEU A 609 -14.59 -22.99 16.37
C LEU A 609 -15.49 -24.22 16.53
N VAL A 610 -16.76 -24.02 16.91
CA VAL A 610 -17.73 -25.12 17.07
C VAL A 610 -18.08 -25.75 15.73
N LEU A 611 -18.28 -24.95 14.67
CA LEU A 611 -18.50 -25.47 13.33
C LEU A 611 -17.29 -26.31 12.85
N GLN A 612 -16.06 -25.88 13.17
CA GLN A 612 -14.85 -26.67 12.88
C GLN A 612 -14.76 -27.97 13.69
N GLU A 613 -15.25 -28.01 14.93
CA GLU A 613 -15.34 -29.27 15.68
C GLU A 613 -16.41 -30.19 15.07
N LEU A 614 -17.55 -29.65 14.67
CA LEU A 614 -18.63 -30.41 14.03
C LEU A 614 -18.23 -31.00 12.67
N GLU A 615 -17.25 -30.42 11.96
CA GLU A 615 -16.64 -31.05 10.77
C GLU A 615 -16.04 -32.43 11.05
N THR A 616 -15.70 -32.73 12.31
CA THR A 616 -15.11 -34.01 12.72
C THR A 616 -16.14 -35.08 13.10
N ALA A 617 -17.43 -34.72 13.18
CA ALA A 617 -18.51 -35.63 13.54
C ALA A 617 -18.91 -36.52 12.35
N PHE A 618 -19.11 -37.83 12.61
CA PHE A 618 -19.53 -38.78 11.57
C PHE A 618 -20.97 -39.27 11.76
N THR A 619 -21.53 -39.13 12.97
CA THR A 619 -22.88 -39.57 13.34
C THR A 619 -23.66 -38.45 14.04
N ASP A 620 -25.00 -38.56 14.06
CA ASP A 620 -25.85 -37.61 14.79
C ASP A 620 -25.61 -37.70 16.32
N GLU A 621 -25.21 -38.88 16.81
CA GLU A 621 -24.77 -39.07 18.20
C GLU A 621 -23.49 -38.29 18.50
N ASP A 622 -22.48 -38.32 17.61
CA ASP A 622 -21.24 -37.53 17.76
C ASP A 622 -21.55 -36.02 17.79
N VAL A 623 -22.50 -35.57 16.97
CA VAL A 623 -22.94 -34.17 16.94
C VAL A 623 -23.56 -33.76 18.27
N GLU A 624 -24.46 -34.57 18.82
CA GLU A 624 -25.09 -34.25 20.11
C GLU A 624 -24.08 -34.37 21.27
N GLU A 625 -23.10 -35.28 21.19
CA GLU A 625 -21.98 -35.37 22.15
C GLU A 625 -21.13 -34.09 22.13
N ILE A 626 -20.65 -33.67 20.96
CA ILE A 626 -19.90 -32.42 20.79
C ILE A 626 -20.69 -31.24 21.34
N LEU A 627 -21.98 -31.12 20.99
CA LEU A 627 -22.81 -30.02 21.48
C LEU A 627 -23.01 -30.02 23.00
N ASN A 628 -23.01 -31.19 23.64
CA ASN A 628 -23.12 -31.29 25.10
C ASN A 628 -21.80 -30.94 25.80
N GLU A 629 -20.66 -31.33 25.21
CA GLU A 629 -19.35 -31.09 25.81
C GLU A 629 -18.79 -29.69 25.54
N VAL A 630 -19.16 -29.06 24.43
CA VAL A 630 -18.66 -27.74 24.06
C VAL A 630 -19.11 -26.69 25.09
N PRO A 631 -18.14 -25.95 25.70
CA PRO A 631 -18.43 -24.92 26.69
C PRO A 631 -19.04 -23.68 26.02
N ASN A 632 -19.79 -22.87 26.79
CA ASN A 632 -20.36 -21.62 26.28
C ASN A 632 -19.35 -20.46 26.27
N ASP A 633 -18.26 -20.59 27.04
CA ASP A 633 -17.21 -19.58 27.15
C ASP A 633 -16.09 -19.82 26.11
N LEU A 634 -15.62 -18.73 25.50
CA LEU A 634 -14.60 -18.79 24.44
C LEU A 634 -13.23 -19.24 24.96
N TYR A 635 -12.85 -18.87 26.18
CA TYR A 635 -11.55 -19.26 26.75
C TYR A 635 -11.55 -20.72 27.16
N GLN A 636 -12.66 -21.22 27.72
CA GLN A 636 -12.84 -22.66 27.94
C GLN A 636 -12.80 -23.47 26.64
N MET A 637 -13.33 -22.92 25.54
CA MET A 637 -13.19 -23.53 24.21
C MET A 637 -11.73 -23.59 23.77
N TYR A 638 -10.94 -22.54 24.02
CA TYR A 638 -9.50 -22.57 23.74
C TYR A 638 -8.76 -23.62 24.57
N GLU A 639 -9.05 -23.75 25.86
CA GLU A 639 -8.46 -24.80 26.73
C GLU A 639 -8.75 -26.20 26.21
N ARG A 640 -9.98 -26.47 25.79
CA ARG A 640 -10.37 -27.76 25.17
C ARG A 640 -9.55 -28.06 23.91
N ILE A 641 -9.48 -27.12 22.98
CA ILE A 641 -8.71 -27.28 21.74
C ILE A 641 -7.22 -27.49 22.05
N LEU A 642 -6.70 -26.77 23.04
CA LEU A 642 -5.32 -26.88 23.50
C LEU A 642 -5.01 -28.30 23.97
N HIS A 643 -5.86 -28.87 24.83
CA HIS A 643 -5.73 -30.24 25.31
C HIS A 643 -5.80 -31.27 24.17
N THR A 644 -6.65 -31.06 23.17
CA THR A 644 -6.69 -31.94 21.99
C THR A 644 -5.37 -31.92 21.21
N ILE A 645 -4.74 -30.74 21.05
CA ILE A 645 -3.42 -30.62 20.40
C ILE A 645 -2.33 -31.32 21.22
N GLU A 646 -2.38 -31.19 22.56
CA GLU A 646 -1.42 -31.77 23.50
C GLU A 646 -1.40 -33.30 23.49
N ASN A 647 -2.58 -33.92 23.32
CA ASN A 647 -2.74 -35.38 23.32
C ASN A 647 -1.96 -36.06 22.17
N GLU A 648 -1.65 -35.34 21.08
CA GLU A 648 -0.78 -35.83 20.01
C GLU A 648 0.64 -35.24 20.09
N ARG A 649 1.58 -36.01 20.65
CA ARG A 649 2.98 -35.56 20.88
C ARG A 649 3.68 -34.94 19.66
N ARG A 650 3.46 -35.49 18.44
CA ARG A 650 4.08 -34.97 17.21
C ARG A 650 3.45 -33.65 16.79
N ARG A 651 2.12 -33.57 16.84
CA ARG A 651 1.33 -32.37 16.54
C ARG A 651 1.67 -31.26 17.53
N ALA A 652 1.69 -31.57 18.83
CA ALA A 652 2.02 -30.63 19.91
C ALA A 652 3.38 -29.96 19.71
N LYS A 653 4.43 -30.69 19.33
CA LYS A 653 5.77 -30.11 19.11
C LYS A 653 5.77 -29.06 17.99
N VAL A 654 5.13 -29.38 16.87
CA VAL A 654 5.04 -28.48 15.70
C VAL A 654 4.14 -27.30 16.01
N ALA A 655 2.94 -27.56 16.56
CA ALA A 655 1.99 -26.52 16.97
C ALA A 655 2.63 -25.54 17.97
N LYS A 656 3.36 -26.02 18.99
CA LYS A 656 4.07 -25.17 19.94
C LYS A 656 5.01 -24.19 19.27
N SER A 657 5.75 -24.65 18.26
CA SER A 657 6.75 -23.84 17.56
C SER A 657 6.08 -22.81 16.66
N ILE A 658 5.03 -23.20 15.94
CA ILE A 658 4.21 -22.27 15.13
C ILE A 658 3.60 -21.20 16.03
N LEU A 659 2.91 -21.61 17.10
CA LEU A 659 2.26 -20.69 18.04
C LEU A 659 3.28 -19.77 18.70
N PHE A 660 4.45 -20.28 19.09
CA PHE A 660 5.54 -19.47 19.63
C PHE A 660 5.92 -18.31 18.70
N PHE A 661 6.17 -18.59 17.42
CA PHE A 661 6.52 -17.53 16.46
C PHE A 661 5.33 -16.62 16.18
N VAL A 662 4.16 -17.16 15.86
CA VAL A 662 3.00 -16.36 15.41
C VAL A 662 2.44 -15.48 16.55
N VAL A 663 2.36 -16.00 17.77
CA VAL A 663 1.85 -15.25 18.93
C VAL A 663 2.82 -14.15 19.34
N LEU A 664 4.13 -14.40 19.37
CA LEU A 664 5.11 -13.42 19.82
C LEU A 664 5.61 -12.49 18.73
N ALA A 665 5.37 -12.79 17.46
CA ALA A 665 5.92 -12.00 16.36
C ALA A 665 5.46 -10.54 16.42
N VAL A 666 6.40 -9.63 16.23
CA VAL A 666 6.14 -8.19 16.28
C VAL A 666 5.45 -7.69 15.02
N ARG A 667 5.56 -8.43 13.92
CA ARG A 667 4.75 -8.30 12.70
C ARG A 667 4.36 -9.69 12.18
N PRO A 668 3.24 -9.86 11.46
CA PRO A 668 2.93 -11.12 10.79
C PRO A 668 4.10 -11.55 9.90
N MET A 669 4.52 -12.80 10.06
CA MET A 669 5.62 -13.39 9.31
C MET A 669 5.10 -13.99 8.00
N THR A 670 5.88 -13.94 6.92
CA THR A 670 5.54 -14.71 5.71
C THR A 670 5.69 -16.21 5.96
N LEU A 671 5.07 -17.04 5.12
CA LEU A 671 5.25 -18.50 5.17
C LEU A 671 6.73 -18.88 5.05
N ASP A 672 7.48 -18.20 4.20
CA ASP A 672 8.92 -18.44 4.03
C ASP A 672 9.71 -18.02 5.27
N GLU A 673 9.41 -16.87 5.85
CA GLU A 673 10.02 -16.41 7.11
C GLU A 673 9.78 -17.41 8.25
N LEU A 674 8.54 -17.86 8.41
CA LEU A 674 8.17 -18.82 9.45
C LEU A 674 8.84 -20.17 9.22
N CYS A 675 8.85 -20.66 7.98
CA CYS A 675 9.49 -21.93 7.63
C CYS A 675 10.97 -21.92 7.99
N HIS A 676 11.69 -20.83 7.69
CA HIS A 676 13.11 -20.70 8.02
C HIS A 676 13.35 -20.54 9.52
N ALA A 677 12.51 -19.75 10.21
CA ALA A 677 12.60 -19.60 11.66
C ALA A 677 12.40 -20.96 12.37
N MET A 678 11.43 -21.74 11.93
CA MET A 678 11.18 -23.09 12.43
C MET A 678 12.30 -24.07 12.08
N GLN A 679 12.88 -23.99 10.88
CA GLN A 679 14.02 -24.82 10.50
C GLN A 679 15.22 -24.57 11.42
N TYR A 680 15.49 -23.31 11.75
CA TYR A 680 16.56 -22.93 12.66
C TYR A 680 16.28 -23.38 14.10
N GLU A 681 15.05 -23.24 14.58
CA GLU A 681 14.66 -23.65 15.93
C GLU A 681 14.64 -25.19 16.12
N LEU A 682 14.04 -25.91 15.16
CA LEU A 682 13.79 -27.35 15.27
C LEU A 682 14.92 -28.20 14.69
N GLY A 683 15.81 -27.61 13.89
CA GLY A 683 16.81 -28.33 13.11
C GLY A 683 16.19 -29.24 12.04
N GLN A 684 14.95 -28.96 11.61
CA GLN A 684 14.18 -29.80 10.69
C GLN A 684 13.55 -28.95 9.59
N THR A 685 13.73 -29.36 8.33
CA THR A 685 13.07 -28.72 7.20
C THR A 685 11.61 -29.16 7.12
N LEU A 686 10.69 -28.20 7.23
CA LEU A 686 9.26 -28.45 7.04
C LEU A 686 8.89 -28.13 5.59
N HIS A 687 8.29 -29.08 4.89
CA HIS A 687 7.73 -28.87 3.56
C HIS A 687 6.23 -28.65 3.67
N LYS A 688 5.66 -27.83 2.76
CA LYS A 688 4.21 -27.53 2.69
C LYS A 688 3.67 -26.92 3.98
N MET A 689 4.21 -25.76 4.34
CA MET A 689 3.92 -25.10 5.61
C MET A 689 2.43 -24.75 5.76
N ASP A 690 1.74 -24.49 4.66
CA ASP A 690 0.29 -24.31 4.58
C ASP A 690 -0.49 -25.53 5.12
N GLN A 691 -0.11 -26.73 4.70
CA GLN A 691 -0.74 -27.98 5.16
C GLN A 691 -0.37 -28.28 6.61
N VAL A 692 0.87 -28.00 6.99
CA VAL A 692 1.35 -28.18 8.37
C VAL A 692 0.58 -27.28 9.33
N ILE A 693 0.40 -26.00 9.02
CA ILE A 693 -0.42 -25.07 9.83
C ILE A 693 -1.85 -25.60 9.92
N THR A 694 -2.42 -26.01 8.78
CA THR A 694 -3.81 -26.48 8.71
C THR A 694 -4.06 -27.69 9.63
N LEU A 695 -3.14 -28.66 9.62
CA LEU A 695 -3.22 -29.87 10.43
C LEU A 695 -2.84 -29.64 11.90
N ALA A 696 -1.87 -28.76 12.17
CA ALA A 696 -1.34 -28.59 13.51
C ALA A 696 -2.22 -27.69 14.39
N CYS A 697 -2.65 -26.52 13.86
CA CYS A 697 -3.21 -25.44 14.68
C CYS A 697 -4.10 -24.45 13.90
N SER A 698 -4.84 -24.90 12.87
CA SER A 698 -5.78 -24.06 12.09
C SER A 698 -6.87 -23.37 12.93
N GLN A 699 -7.17 -23.91 14.11
CA GLN A 699 -8.10 -23.31 15.06
C GLN A 699 -7.57 -21.97 15.61
N PHE A 700 -6.25 -21.79 15.65
CA PHE A 700 -5.60 -20.63 16.23
C PHE A 700 -4.85 -19.76 15.21
N VAL A 701 -4.47 -20.34 14.07
CA VAL A 701 -3.61 -19.68 13.07
C VAL A 701 -4.26 -19.71 11.69
N THR A 702 -4.15 -18.59 10.97
CA THR A 702 -4.64 -18.44 9.60
C THR A 702 -3.57 -17.83 8.71
N ILE A 703 -3.72 -18.02 7.39
CA ILE A 703 -2.81 -17.51 6.36
C ILE A 703 -3.61 -16.54 5.51
N ASN A 704 -3.12 -15.31 5.37
CA ASN A 704 -3.77 -14.30 4.52
C ASN A 704 -3.38 -14.49 3.04
N HIS A 705 -4.02 -13.73 2.14
CA HIS A 705 -3.76 -13.79 0.69
C HIS A 705 -2.34 -13.39 0.28
N ARG A 706 -1.60 -12.68 1.13
CA ARG A 706 -0.18 -12.35 0.93
C ARG A 706 0.78 -13.39 1.54
N ASN A 707 0.30 -14.61 1.81
CA ASN A 707 1.07 -15.69 2.43
C ASN A 707 1.70 -15.29 3.78
N ARG A 708 1.05 -14.41 4.55
CA ARG A 708 1.46 -14.09 5.92
C ARG A 708 0.64 -14.88 6.92
N VAL A 709 1.32 -15.37 7.93
CA VAL A 709 0.78 -16.17 9.01
C VAL A 709 0.42 -15.27 10.17
N GLN A 710 -0.82 -15.36 10.63
CA GLN A 710 -1.36 -14.54 11.71
C GLN A 710 -2.26 -15.37 12.62
N VAL A 711 -2.48 -14.88 13.84
CA VAL A 711 -3.45 -15.47 14.75
C VAL A 711 -4.86 -15.24 14.17
N VAL A 712 -5.74 -16.23 14.27
CA VAL A 712 -7.13 -16.15 13.79
C VAL A 712 -7.87 -14.98 14.45
N HIS A 713 -7.58 -14.70 15.71
CA HIS A 713 -8.16 -13.58 16.45
C HIS A 713 -7.29 -13.18 17.64
N GLU A 714 -7.30 -11.90 18.00
CA GLU A 714 -6.45 -11.36 19.08
C GLU A 714 -6.76 -11.99 20.46
N THR A 715 -7.98 -12.48 20.70
CA THR A 715 -8.32 -13.23 21.93
C THR A 715 -7.50 -14.51 22.11
N ALA A 716 -7.11 -15.16 21.01
CA ALA A 716 -6.26 -16.35 21.09
C ALA A 716 -4.83 -15.93 21.49
N ARG A 717 -4.31 -14.80 20.99
CA ARG A 717 -3.03 -14.25 21.44
C ARG A 717 -3.08 -13.89 22.93
N ASP A 718 -4.13 -13.21 23.39
CA ASP A 718 -4.33 -12.88 24.81
C ASP A 718 -4.38 -14.16 25.68
N PHE A 719 -5.02 -15.23 25.20
CA PHE A 719 -5.08 -16.52 25.87
C PHE A 719 -3.69 -17.17 26.04
N PHE A 720 -2.90 -17.27 24.97
CA PHE A 720 -1.56 -17.88 25.02
C PHE A 720 -0.55 -17.09 25.88
N LEU A 721 -0.74 -15.77 25.98
CA LEU A 721 0.11 -14.87 26.78
C LEU A 721 -0.32 -14.75 28.25
N SER A 722 -1.44 -15.37 28.63
CA SER A 722 -1.96 -15.28 30.00
C SER A 722 -1.05 -15.98 31.02
N GLU A 723 -0.79 -15.33 32.15
CA GLU A 723 0.16 -15.81 33.16
C GLU A 723 -0.34 -17.03 33.97
N GLY A 724 -1.63 -17.36 33.87
CA GLY A 724 -2.26 -18.46 34.59
C GLY A 724 -2.49 -19.74 33.78
N LEU A 725 -2.05 -19.79 32.52
CA LEU A 725 -2.28 -20.94 31.65
C LEU A 725 -1.33 -22.11 32.01
N ASP A 726 -1.87 -23.14 32.65
CA ASP A 726 -1.14 -24.37 33.01
C ASP A 726 -1.12 -25.36 31.83
N SER A 727 -0.26 -25.09 30.84
CA SER A 727 -0.13 -25.93 29.64
C SER A 727 1.32 -25.97 29.13
N PRO A 728 1.79 -27.12 28.59
CA PRO A 728 3.07 -27.19 27.87
C PRO A 728 3.12 -26.31 26.61
N LEU A 729 1.98 -25.87 26.08
CA LEU A 729 1.85 -24.95 24.95
C LEU A 729 1.72 -23.49 25.38
N ALA A 730 1.68 -23.19 26.68
CA ALA A 730 1.68 -21.83 27.18
C ALA A 730 2.94 -21.06 26.74
N ILE A 731 2.77 -19.76 26.47
CA ILE A 731 3.84 -18.88 25.99
C ILE A 731 3.94 -17.69 26.96
N PRO A 732 4.61 -17.86 28.12
CA PRO A 732 4.76 -16.76 29.07
C PRO A 732 5.48 -15.58 28.41
N ARG A 733 4.87 -14.39 28.42
CA ARG A 733 5.30 -13.22 27.63
C ARG A 733 6.81 -12.93 27.75
N CYS A 734 7.31 -12.71 28.97
CA CYS A 734 8.72 -12.32 29.18
C CYS A 734 9.72 -13.42 28.83
N GLN A 735 9.40 -14.69 29.11
CA GLN A 735 10.26 -15.81 28.73
C GLN A 735 10.23 -16.07 27.23
N GLY A 736 9.05 -15.97 26.62
CA GLY A 736 8.84 -16.13 25.19
C GLY A 736 9.62 -15.09 24.39
N HIS A 737 9.45 -13.81 24.72
CA HIS A 737 10.19 -12.72 24.06
C HIS A 737 11.70 -12.82 24.28
N GLY A 738 12.16 -13.16 25.49
CA GLY A 738 13.59 -13.40 25.73
C GLY A 738 14.16 -14.54 24.89
N ARG A 739 13.41 -15.64 24.73
CA ARG A 739 13.80 -16.75 23.84
C ARG A 739 13.81 -16.33 22.38
N PHE A 740 12.82 -15.56 21.93
CA PHE A 740 12.73 -15.11 20.54
C PHE A 740 13.83 -14.10 20.20
N ALA A 741 14.14 -13.17 21.11
CA ALA A 741 15.28 -12.27 20.96
C ALA A 741 16.60 -13.06 20.83
N GLY A 742 16.82 -14.04 21.71
CA GLY A 742 17.99 -14.92 21.63
C GLY A 742 18.08 -15.69 20.30
N LEU A 743 16.97 -16.26 19.82
CA LEU A 743 16.90 -16.93 18.52
C LEU A 743 17.24 -15.98 17.35
N CYS A 744 16.71 -14.76 17.37
CA CYS A 744 17.04 -13.75 16.36
C CYS A 744 18.54 -13.44 16.37
N ILE A 745 19.11 -13.20 17.55
CA ILE A 745 20.54 -12.88 17.70
C ILE A 745 21.41 -14.04 17.21
N SER A 746 21.15 -15.28 17.66
CA SER A 746 21.91 -16.45 17.20
C SER A 746 21.78 -16.69 15.70
N TYR A 747 20.60 -16.43 15.12
CA TYR A 747 20.42 -16.49 13.67
C TYR A 747 21.26 -15.43 12.96
N LEU A 748 21.25 -14.17 13.42
CA LEU A 748 22.06 -13.10 12.85
C LEU A 748 23.55 -13.41 12.94
N GLU A 749 24.02 -13.91 14.08
CA GLU A 749 25.42 -14.35 14.25
C GLU A 749 25.81 -15.45 13.27
N ALA A 750 24.90 -16.39 12.99
CA ALA A 750 25.12 -17.49 12.06
C ALA A 750 25.11 -17.05 10.59
N GLN A 751 24.35 -16.01 10.22
CA GLN A 751 24.30 -15.50 8.85
C GLN A 751 25.48 -14.56 8.54
N PHE A 752 25.87 -13.71 9.48
CA PHE A 752 27.00 -12.79 9.31
C PHE A 752 28.34 -13.50 9.54
N GLN A 753 28.69 -14.50 8.71
CA GLN A 753 29.98 -15.19 8.77
C GLN A 753 31.07 -14.44 7.99
N HIS A 754 32.31 -14.54 8.49
CA HIS A 754 33.48 -14.00 7.80
C HIS A 754 33.78 -14.84 6.55
N PRO A 755 33.91 -14.26 5.34
CA PRO A 755 34.44 -15.01 4.22
C PRO A 755 35.88 -15.40 4.54
N SER A 756 36.09 -16.69 4.76
CA SER A 756 37.42 -17.26 4.98
C SER A 756 38.19 -17.19 3.68
N GLY A 757 38.96 -16.11 3.51
CA GLY A 757 40.05 -16.01 2.53
C GLY A 757 39.63 -15.83 1.08
N THR A 758 39.19 -14.63 0.70
CA THR A 758 39.55 -13.90 -0.55
C THR A 758 38.83 -12.55 -0.54
N LEU A 759 39.48 -11.53 -1.12
CA LEU A 759 39.05 -10.12 -1.11
C LEU A 759 37.76 -9.86 -1.92
N GLU A 760 36.62 -10.31 -1.40
CA GLU A 760 35.32 -9.69 -1.69
C GLU A 760 34.69 -9.30 -0.35
N LEU A 761 35.03 -8.09 0.10
CA LEU A 761 34.35 -7.39 1.19
C LEU A 761 32.96 -7.01 0.67
N GLY A 762 31.92 -7.70 1.13
CA GLY A 762 30.57 -7.21 0.94
C GLY A 762 29.50 -8.27 1.11
N VAL A 763 28.34 -7.78 1.53
CA VAL A 763 26.97 -8.35 1.56
C VAL A 763 26.59 -9.27 0.38
N ASN A 764 27.40 -9.37 -0.68
CA ASN A 764 27.17 -10.20 -1.86
C ASN A 764 26.99 -11.70 -1.56
N SER A 765 27.56 -12.25 -0.48
CA SER A 765 27.32 -13.64 -0.08
C SER A 765 25.95 -13.85 0.57
N ALA A 766 25.41 -12.83 1.27
CA ALA A 766 24.08 -12.87 1.88
C ALA A 766 22.97 -12.64 0.84
N HIS A 767 23.21 -11.80 -0.18
CA HIS A 767 22.27 -11.61 -1.30
C HIS A 767 22.21 -12.79 -2.28
N GLN A 768 23.23 -13.64 -2.34
CA GLN A 768 23.24 -14.83 -3.22
C GLN A 768 22.58 -16.07 -2.58
N ASN A 769 22.36 -16.06 -1.26
CA ASN A 769 21.73 -17.18 -0.58
C ASN A 769 20.21 -17.04 -0.60
N ALA A 770 19.54 -17.99 -1.25
CA ALA A 770 18.10 -18.21 -1.20
C ALA A 770 17.55 -18.52 0.22
N THR A 771 18.30 -18.24 1.29
CA THR A 771 18.03 -18.59 2.69
C THR A 771 17.83 -17.36 3.61
N ALA A 772 17.78 -16.14 3.05
CA ALA A 772 17.70 -14.89 3.82
C ALA A 772 16.27 -14.46 4.21
N PHE A 773 15.24 -15.28 3.99
CA PHE A 773 13.85 -14.88 4.23
C PHE A 773 13.61 -14.39 5.67
N PHE A 774 14.20 -15.05 6.68
CA PHE A 774 14.07 -14.65 8.09
C PHE A 774 15.04 -13.53 8.52
N LEU A 775 16.08 -13.22 7.73
CA LEU A 775 17.11 -12.23 8.06
C LEU A 775 16.52 -10.85 8.29
N LYS A 776 15.66 -10.39 7.39
CA LYS A 776 14.99 -9.09 7.51
C LYS A 776 14.16 -8.98 8.79
N TYR A 777 13.42 -10.03 9.17
CA TYR A 777 12.67 -10.02 10.42
C TYR A 777 13.62 -9.94 11.63
N ALA A 778 14.61 -10.84 11.69
CA ALA A 778 15.56 -10.91 12.79
C ALA A 778 16.33 -9.58 12.98
N SER A 779 16.81 -8.97 11.89
CA SER A 779 17.58 -7.72 11.94
C SER A 779 16.76 -6.50 12.35
N THR A 780 15.44 -6.52 12.20
CA THR A 780 14.58 -5.35 12.45
C THR A 780 13.77 -5.44 13.75
N SER A 781 13.59 -6.65 14.29
CA SER A 781 12.64 -6.90 15.38
C SER A 781 13.28 -7.38 16.68
N PHE A 782 14.56 -7.78 16.69
CA PHE A 782 15.18 -8.36 17.90
C PHE A 782 15.18 -7.40 19.10
N SER A 783 15.40 -6.08 18.89
CA SER A 783 15.43 -5.09 19.98
C SER A 783 14.07 -4.91 20.64
N GLN A 784 12.99 -5.01 19.87
CA GLN A 784 11.62 -4.94 20.40
C GLN A 784 11.28 -6.17 21.24
N HIS A 785 11.77 -7.35 20.85
CA HIS A 785 11.66 -8.54 21.71
C HIS A 785 12.48 -8.40 23.01
N LEU A 786 13.61 -7.69 22.99
CA LEU A 786 14.39 -7.43 24.22
C LEU A 786 13.64 -6.55 25.22
N LEU A 787 12.89 -5.54 24.74
CA LEU A 787 12.08 -4.67 25.61
C LEU A 787 11.07 -5.44 26.47
N GLU A 788 10.46 -6.46 25.86
CA GLU A 788 9.45 -7.32 26.47
C GLU A 788 10.06 -8.51 27.21
N ALA A 789 11.37 -8.72 27.11
CA ALA A 789 12.07 -9.81 27.75
C ALA A 789 12.33 -9.53 29.24
N ASP A 790 12.56 -10.61 29.98
CA ASP A 790 13.06 -10.53 31.35
C ASP A 790 14.48 -9.91 31.38
N LYS A 791 14.58 -8.70 31.96
CA LYS A 791 15.81 -7.91 32.04
C LYS A 791 16.86 -8.53 32.97
N ASN A 792 16.46 -9.48 33.83
CA ASN A 792 17.32 -10.04 34.87
C ASN A 792 18.05 -11.32 34.45
N LYS A 793 18.06 -11.63 33.13
CA LYS A 793 18.70 -12.82 32.59
C LYS A 793 20.10 -12.51 32.04
N PRO A 794 21.19 -12.90 32.75
CA PRO A 794 22.55 -12.56 32.34
C PRO A 794 22.97 -13.17 31.00
N LYS A 795 22.52 -14.39 30.69
CA LYS A 795 22.87 -15.06 29.42
C LYS A 795 22.39 -14.30 28.18
N LEU A 796 21.15 -13.78 28.22
CA LEU A 796 20.60 -13.03 27.09
C LEU A 796 21.34 -11.71 26.93
N PHE A 797 21.62 -11.03 28.04
CA PHE A 797 22.41 -9.80 28.06
C PHE A 797 23.81 -10.01 27.46
N GLU A 798 24.50 -11.09 27.85
CA GLU A 798 25.80 -11.46 27.28
C GLU A 798 25.73 -11.74 25.77
N SER A 799 24.69 -12.44 25.30
CA SER A 799 24.47 -12.68 23.86
C SER A 799 24.25 -11.38 23.09
N VAL A 800 23.50 -10.42 23.63
CA VAL A 800 23.30 -9.10 22.99
C VAL A 800 24.63 -8.36 22.84
N VAL A 801 25.41 -8.28 23.91
CA VAL A 801 26.71 -7.58 23.88
C VAL A 801 27.69 -8.31 22.95
N GLY A 802 27.73 -9.65 22.99
CA GLY A 802 28.57 -10.45 22.10
C GLY A 802 28.23 -10.25 20.62
N PHE A 803 26.95 -10.19 20.29
CA PHE A 803 26.49 -9.87 18.94
C PHE A 803 26.93 -8.46 18.52
N LEU A 804 26.75 -7.46 19.38
CA LEU A 804 27.15 -6.09 19.05
C LEU A 804 28.67 -5.99 18.84
N ASP A 805 29.47 -6.56 19.74
CA ASP A 805 30.93 -6.53 19.67
C ASP A 805 31.49 -7.14 18.38
N ILE A 806 30.85 -8.20 17.86
CA ILE A 806 31.38 -8.99 16.74
C ILE A 806 30.67 -8.70 15.41
N LYS A 807 29.35 -8.45 15.44
CA LYS A 807 28.49 -8.45 14.24
C LYS A 807 27.76 -7.14 13.98
N ALA A 808 27.87 -6.12 14.86
CA ALA A 808 27.17 -4.85 14.66
C ALA A 808 27.49 -4.17 13.33
N LEU A 809 28.75 -4.17 12.87
CA LEU A 809 29.13 -3.48 11.63
C LEU A 809 28.47 -4.13 10.40
N PHE A 810 28.48 -5.46 10.31
CA PHE A 810 27.79 -6.20 9.25
C PHE A 810 26.28 -6.02 9.30
N TRP A 811 25.71 -5.92 10.50
CA TRP A 811 24.29 -5.62 10.69
C TRP A 811 23.95 -4.20 10.22
N ILE A 812 24.78 -3.20 10.52
CA ILE A 812 24.62 -1.82 10.04
C ILE A 812 24.73 -1.78 8.51
N GLU A 813 25.73 -2.46 7.93
CA GLU A 813 25.91 -2.58 6.47
C GLU A 813 24.64 -3.15 5.82
N TYR A 814 24.11 -4.27 6.33
CA TYR A 814 22.89 -4.90 5.84
C TYR A 814 21.67 -3.98 5.94
N LEU A 815 21.49 -3.29 7.07
CA LEU A 815 20.37 -2.37 7.22
C LEU A 815 20.48 -1.17 6.27
N ALA A 816 21.69 -0.67 6.03
CA ALA A 816 21.92 0.40 5.06
C ALA A 816 21.67 -0.07 3.62
N SER A 817 22.12 -1.27 3.24
CA SER A 817 21.89 -1.83 1.88
C SER A 817 20.40 -2.05 1.58
N GLU A 818 19.62 -2.41 2.60
CA GLU A 818 18.17 -2.57 2.51
C GLU A 818 17.39 -1.25 2.66
N SER A 819 18.07 -0.11 2.81
CA SER A 819 17.44 1.20 3.10
C SER A 819 16.61 1.22 4.40
N LEU A 820 16.99 0.41 5.39
CA LEU A 820 16.37 0.24 6.71
C LEU A 820 17.16 0.93 7.83
N ILE A 821 17.99 1.93 7.52
CA ILE A 821 18.89 2.59 8.49
C ILE A 821 18.16 3.21 9.70
N ALA A 822 16.87 3.55 9.56
CA ALA A 822 16.03 4.08 10.63
C ALA A 822 15.80 3.09 11.79
N VAL A 823 16.08 1.80 11.59
CA VAL A 823 16.00 0.79 12.65
C VAL A 823 17.11 0.99 13.68
N ILE A 824 18.29 1.47 13.29
CA ILE A 824 19.45 1.56 14.19
C ILE A 824 19.21 2.53 15.36
N PRO A 825 18.73 3.78 15.14
CA PRO A 825 18.41 4.67 16.25
C PRO A 825 17.29 4.12 17.15
N ARG A 826 16.30 3.43 16.57
CA ARG A 826 15.24 2.77 17.34
C ARG A 826 15.82 1.67 18.23
N THR A 827 16.69 0.83 17.70
CA THR A 827 17.40 -0.21 18.47
C THR A 827 18.25 0.42 19.58
N SER A 828 18.92 1.55 19.35
CA SER A 828 19.64 2.27 20.41
C SER A 828 18.71 2.68 21.56
N ILE A 829 17.53 3.23 21.26
CA ILE A 829 16.51 3.60 22.25
C ILE A 829 15.98 2.35 22.98
N ASP A 830 15.63 1.30 22.24
CA ASP A 830 15.12 0.04 22.80
C ASP A 830 16.15 -0.57 23.77
N LEU A 831 17.44 -0.57 23.40
CA LEU A 831 18.52 -1.06 24.25
C LEU A 831 18.73 -0.19 25.49
N ALA A 832 18.60 1.13 25.37
CA ALA A 832 18.66 2.04 26.52
C ALA A 832 17.56 1.75 27.54
N HIS A 833 16.36 1.39 27.10
CA HIS A 833 15.26 0.96 27.97
C HIS A 833 15.43 -0.47 28.51
N TYR A 834 16.13 -1.34 27.80
CA TYR A 834 16.43 -2.71 28.22
C TYR A 834 17.46 -2.76 29.36
N ILE A 835 18.41 -1.83 29.41
CA ILE A 835 19.43 -1.76 30.46
C ILE A 835 18.78 -1.76 31.86
N ASN A 836 19.26 -2.65 32.72
CA ASN A 836 18.92 -2.70 34.14
C ASN A 836 20.18 -2.46 34.98
N GLU A 837 20.12 -1.55 35.95
CA GLU A 837 21.25 -1.21 36.83
C GLU A 837 21.68 -2.41 37.71
N GLU A 838 20.82 -3.40 37.99
CA GLU A 838 21.24 -4.64 38.66
C GLU A 838 22.28 -5.43 37.83
N MET A 839 22.27 -5.28 36.50
CA MET A 839 23.24 -5.93 35.61
C MET A 839 24.63 -5.28 35.69
N HIS A 840 24.71 -4.02 36.14
CA HIS A 840 25.99 -3.37 36.42
C HIS A 840 26.72 -4.06 37.58
N GLU A 841 25.98 -4.55 38.59
CA GLU A 841 26.57 -5.28 39.72
C GLU A 841 27.03 -6.69 39.33
N LEU A 842 26.29 -7.37 38.44
CA LEU A 842 26.65 -8.72 38.00
C LEU A 842 27.78 -8.75 36.95
N ILE A 843 27.72 -7.90 35.92
CA ILE A 843 28.66 -7.93 34.77
C ILE A 843 29.10 -6.51 34.36
N PRO A 844 29.91 -5.81 35.18
CA PRO A 844 30.22 -4.38 34.98
C PRO A 844 30.84 -4.04 33.63
N ASP A 845 31.75 -4.90 33.13
CA ASP A 845 32.47 -4.62 31.88
C ASP A 845 31.58 -4.76 30.65
N ARG A 846 30.73 -5.78 30.61
CA ARG A 846 29.73 -5.96 29.54
C ARG A 846 28.67 -4.87 29.59
N PHE A 847 28.27 -4.45 30.78
CA PHE A 847 27.36 -3.34 30.97
C PHE A 847 27.92 -2.02 30.41
N ARG A 848 29.21 -1.73 30.67
CA ARG A 848 29.88 -0.56 30.11
C ARG A 848 29.98 -0.65 28.58
N ALA A 849 30.30 -1.82 28.03
CA ALA A 849 30.33 -2.04 26.59
C ALA A 849 28.98 -1.76 25.92
N LEU A 850 27.88 -2.24 26.51
CA LEU A 850 26.53 -1.97 25.99
C LEU A 850 26.18 -0.48 26.02
N LYS A 851 26.50 0.24 27.12
CA LYS A 851 26.30 1.70 27.20
C LYS A 851 27.08 2.44 26.10
N SER A 852 28.31 2.02 25.82
CA SER A 852 29.10 2.60 24.72
C SER A 852 28.49 2.31 23.34
N TRP A 853 28.00 1.09 23.10
CA TRP A 853 27.29 0.75 21.86
C TRP A 853 26.03 1.58 21.65
N ILE A 854 25.22 1.79 22.69
CA ILE A 854 23.99 2.60 22.59
C ILE A 854 24.31 4.01 22.08
N ILE A 855 25.36 4.63 22.63
CA ILE A 855 25.84 5.95 22.22
C ILE A 855 26.30 5.91 20.76
N ASP A 856 27.19 4.99 20.41
CA ASP A 856 27.77 4.90 19.08
C ASP A 856 26.73 4.59 17.99
N LEU A 857 25.77 3.69 18.25
CA LEU A 857 24.67 3.37 17.32
C LEU A 857 23.81 4.60 17.04
N SER A 858 23.53 5.42 18.06
CA SER A 858 22.80 6.67 17.85
C SER A 858 23.62 7.66 17.01
N ARG A 859 24.90 7.86 17.36
CA ARG A 859 25.76 8.87 16.75
C ARG A 859 26.14 8.57 15.31
N VAL A 860 26.49 7.32 14.99
CA VAL A 860 26.92 6.96 13.63
C VAL A 860 25.84 7.24 12.59
N VAL A 861 24.57 7.00 12.93
CA VAL A 861 23.48 7.29 11.99
C VAL A 861 23.29 8.79 11.83
N PHE A 862 23.29 9.58 12.90
CA PHE A 862 23.14 11.05 12.77
C PHE A 862 24.29 11.71 12.02
N THR A 863 25.51 11.16 12.13
CA THR A 863 26.70 11.74 11.50
C THR A 863 26.92 11.27 10.06
N PHE A 864 26.63 10.00 9.74
CA PHE A 864 27.04 9.36 8.48
C PHE A 864 25.87 8.77 7.66
N ARG A 865 24.62 9.16 7.94
CA ARG A 865 23.43 8.60 7.28
C ARG A 865 23.52 8.59 5.76
N ASP A 866 23.81 9.74 5.15
CA ASP A 866 23.75 9.89 3.69
C ASP A 866 24.86 9.06 3.04
N GLN A 867 26.03 9.01 3.65
CA GLN A 867 27.16 8.23 3.18
C GLN A 867 26.86 6.72 3.29
N LEU A 868 26.27 6.26 4.40
CA LEU A 868 25.85 4.87 4.58
C LEU A 868 24.77 4.44 3.57
N LEU A 869 23.86 5.33 3.22
CA LEU A 869 22.83 5.05 2.19
C LEU A 869 23.42 5.02 0.77
N LEU A 870 24.47 5.80 0.50
CA LEU A 870 25.16 5.82 -0.78
C LEU A 870 26.04 4.57 -0.97
N ASP A 871 26.84 4.24 0.04
CA ASP A 871 27.71 3.07 0.05
C ASP A 871 27.74 2.45 1.46
N PRO A 872 26.97 1.37 1.71
CA PRO A 872 26.94 0.71 3.01
C PRO A 872 28.29 0.16 3.48
N SER A 873 29.17 -0.23 2.55
CA SER A 873 30.41 -0.96 2.87
C SER A 873 31.43 -0.11 3.62
N ILE A 874 31.29 1.21 3.54
CA ILE A 874 32.19 2.18 4.18
C ILE A 874 32.22 2.09 5.71
N ILE A 875 31.25 1.39 6.31
CA ILE A 875 31.19 1.12 7.76
C ILE A 875 32.36 0.25 8.23
N HIS A 876 33.01 -0.47 7.32
CA HIS A 876 34.13 -1.36 7.64
C HIS A 876 35.51 -0.70 7.49
N ASP A 877 35.64 0.41 6.76
CA ASP A 877 36.94 1.03 6.48
C ASP A 877 36.99 2.52 6.85
N LEU A 878 36.14 3.37 6.28
CA LEU A 878 36.21 4.82 6.36
C LEU A 878 35.58 5.36 7.64
N ILE A 879 34.34 4.95 7.95
CA ILE A 879 33.59 5.46 9.11
C ILE A 879 34.36 5.23 10.42
N PRO A 880 34.90 4.03 10.70
CA PRO A 880 35.64 3.78 11.94
C PRO A 880 36.87 4.67 12.14
N GLN A 881 37.50 5.12 11.05
CA GLN A 881 38.64 6.04 11.10
C GLN A 881 38.24 7.49 11.36
N LEU A 882 36.97 7.84 11.12
CA LEU A 882 36.38 9.15 11.38
C LEU A 882 35.65 9.20 12.73
N CYS A 883 35.33 8.04 13.32
CA CYS A 883 34.79 7.96 14.67
C CYS A 883 35.85 8.36 15.73
N PRO A 884 35.40 8.88 16.90
CA PRO A 884 36.29 9.18 18.01
C PRO A 884 37.09 7.98 18.50
N THR A 885 38.27 8.21 19.06
CA THR A 885 39.15 7.11 19.49
C THR A 885 38.57 6.26 20.64
N SER A 886 37.65 6.79 21.45
CA SER A 886 36.93 6.03 22.48
C SER A 886 35.72 5.27 21.96
N SER A 887 35.32 5.46 20.70
CA SER A 887 34.18 4.77 20.10
C SER A 887 34.48 3.27 19.96
N VAL A 888 33.50 2.43 20.31
CA VAL A 888 33.56 0.98 20.12
C VAL A 888 33.68 0.63 18.64
N ILE A 889 33.07 1.42 17.77
CA ILE A 889 33.17 1.27 16.30
C ILE A 889 34.61 1.54 15.85
N SER A 890 35.28 2.56 16.38
CA SER A 890 36.68 2.85 16.07
C SER A 890 37.65 1.81 16.63
N GLN A 891 37.33 1.23 17.79
CA GLN A 891 38.16 0.23 18.49
C GLN A 891 37.88 -1.22 18.06
N SER A 892 36.95 -1.45 17.12
CA SER A 892 36.53 -2.80 16.76
C SER A 892 37.72 -3.61 16.22
N ALA A 893 37.99 -4.75 16.86
CA ALA A 893 39.11 -5.64 16.50
C ALA A 893 38.94 -6.33 15.13
N LEU A 894 37.77 -6.19 14.50
CA LEU A 894 37.41 -6.83 13.23
C LEU A 894 37.63 -5.91 12.02
N LEU A 895 38.14 -4.70 12.24
CA LEU A 895 38.40 -3.76 11.17
C LEU A 895 39.55 -4.26 10.27
N PRO A 896 39.38 -4.28 8.94
CA PRO A 896 40.48 -4.51 8.02
C PRO A 896 41.57 -3.44 8.21
N PRO A 897 42.83 -3.75 7.86
CA PRO A 897 43.90 -2.77 7.87
C PRO A 897 43.51 -1.57 6.99
N SER A 898 43.43 -0.39 7.61
CA SER A 898 42.92 0.82 6.97
C SER A 898 43.76 1.20 5.75
N THR A 899 43.13 1.33 4.59
CA THR A 899 43.76 1.86 3.37
C THR A 899 44.06 3.36 3.47
N ILE A 900 43.39 4.05 4.40
CA ILE A 900 43.47 5.49 4.61
C ILE A 900 43.78 5.76 6.07
N THR A 901 44.72 6.67 6.34
CA THR A 901 45.07 7.13 7.68
C THR A 901 44.69 8.60 7.84
N VAL A 902 43.92 8.91 8.88
CA VAL A 902 43.56 10.29 9.22
C VAL A 902 44.72 10.92 9.99
N SER A 903 45.40 11.90 9.40
CA SER A 903 46.49 12.63 10.04
C SER A 903 45.99 13.83 10.82
N GLY A 904 46.33 13.94 12.11
CA GLY A 904 45.95 15.07 12.98
C GLY A 904 45.56 14.63 14.38
N THR A 905 45.10 15.57 15.21
CA THR A 905 44.48 15.26 16.50
C THR A 905 43.12 14.61 16.25
N ARG A 906 42.96 13.35 16.67
CA ARG A 906 41.67 12.68 16.68
C ARG A 906 40.92 13.02 17.95
N ASP A 907 39.62 13.23 17.83
CA ASP A 907 38.79 13.50 19.00
C ASP A 907 38.75 12.27 19.92
N PRO A 908 38.96 12.46 21.23
CA PRO A 908 38.93 11.36 22.19
C PRO A 908 37.53 10.79 22.32
N THR A 909 36.50 11.66 22.33
CA THR A 909 35.09 11.32 22.49
C THR A 909 34.28 11.96 21.37
N TRP A 910 33.03 11.50 21.19
CA TRP A 910 32.09 12.23 20.33
C TRP A 910 31.98 13.67 20.81
N ASP A 911 31.95 14.60 19.87
CA ASP A 911 31.73 16.00 20.21
C ASP A 911 30.29 16.22 20.71
N ASP A 912 30.10 17.29 21.46
CA ASP A 912 28.77 17.72 21.89
C ASP A 912 27.90 18.14 20.69
N CYS A 913 28.52 18.33 19.52
CA CYS A 913 27.87 18.68 18.27
C CYS A 913 27.10 17.49 17.69
N LEU A 914 25.85 17.32 18.16
CA LEU A 914 24.92 16.31 17.65
C LEU A 914 24.58 16.47 16.16
N LEU A 915 24.58 17.70 15.65
CA LEU A 915 24.20 18.02 14.27
C LEU A 915 24.84 19.34 13.84
N ARG A 916 25.29 19.41 12.59
CA ARG A 916 25.62 20.68 11.91
C ARG A 916 24.55 20.99 10.89
N ILE A 917 24.02 22.21 10.95
CA ILE A 917 23.09 22.73 9.96
C ILE A 917 23.89 23.64 9.03
N PRO A 918 24.21 23.19 7.79
CA PRO A 918 24.89 24.04 6.83
C PRO A 918 23.96 25.19 6.43
N THR A 919 24.49 26.40 6.43
CA THR A 919 23.78 27.60 5.98
C THR A 919 24.67 28.32 4.96
N ASP A 920 24.07 28.73 3.84
CA ASP A 920 24.78 29.50 2.80
C ASP A 920 24.96 30.98 3.18
N GLN A 921 24.37 31.40 4.31
CA GLN A 921 24.35 32.76 4.81
C GLN A 921 24.98 32.88 6.20
N GLU A 922 25.49 34.07 6.55
CA GLU A 922 26.01 34.32 7.89
C GLU A 922 24.91 34.30 8.95
N VAL A 923 25.16 33.57 10.03
CA VAL A 923 24.29 33.55 11.22
C VAL A 923 24.63 34.76 12.11
N HIS A 924 23.61 35.56 12.43
CA HIS A 924 23.77 36.77 13.25
C HIS A 924 23.20 36.65 14.66
N SER A 925 22.16 35.85 14.84
CA SER A 925 21.48 35.71 16.12
C SER A 925 20.98 34.28 16.29
N ILE A 926 21.04 33.77 17.52
CA ILE A 926 20.47 32.48 17.87
C ILE A 926 19.58 32.69 19.09
N GLY A 927 18.39 32.08 19.08
CA GLY A 927 17.50 32.00 20.23
C GLY A 927 17.23 30.54 20.56
N TYR A 928 17.16 30.19 21.84
CA TYR A 928 16.85 28.83 22.27
C TYR A 928 15.68 28.86 23.26
N GLY A 929 14.72 27.97 23.04
CA GLY A 929 13.53 27.73 23.86
C GLY A 929 13.48 26.28 24.38
N GLU A 930 12.39 25.89 25.02
CA GLU A 930 12.23 24.58 25.64
C GLU A 930 12.13 23.43 24.62
N ALA A 931 11.46 23.66 23.50
CA ALA A 931 11.16 22.71 22.42
C ALA A 931 11.62 23.19 21.03
N HIS A 932 12.02 24.45 20.89
CA HIS A 932 12.46 25.07 19.64
C HIS A 932 13.76 25.86 19.80
N PHE A 933 14.45 26.07 18.69
CA PHE A 933 15.53 27.03 18.59
C PHE A 933 15.44 27.80 17.28
N ALA A 934 15.91 29.02 17.24
CA ALA A 934 15.83 29.92 16.09
C ALA A 934 17.21 30.41 15.69
N ILE A 935 17.43 30.52 14.38
CA ILE A 935 18.66 31.00 13.75
C ILE A 935 18.29 32.17 12.86
N GLY A 936 18.80 33.36 13.16
CA GLY A 936 18.65 34.55 12.32
C GLY A 936 19.82 34.73 11.37
N LEU A 937 19.52 34.90 10.09
CA LEU A 937 20.45 35.00 8.97
C LEU A 937 20.66 36.45 8.51
N HIS A 938 21.63 36.65 7.59
CA HIS A 938 22.06 37.97 7.12
C HIS A 938 21.03 38.75 6.30
N ASP A 939 19.99 38.12 5.76
CA ASP A 939 18.93 38.81 5.01
C ASP A 939 17.70 39.16 5.85
N GLY A 940 17.74 38.87 7.16
CA GLY A 940 16.60 38.98 8.05
C GLY A 940 15.74 37.71 8.13
N GLU A 941 16.08 36.65 7.39
CA GLU A 941 15.43 35.35 7.54
C GLU A 941 15.72 34.77 8.94
N ILE A 942 14.68 34.26 9.61
CA ILE A 942 14.78 33.57 10.89
C ILE A 942 14.25 32.16 10.70
N ALA A 943 15.16 31.19 10.68
CA ALA A 943 14.85 29.78 10.61
C ALA A 943 14.64 29.22 12.03
N VAL A 944 13.41 28.82 12.33
CA VAL A 944 13.03 28.19 13.60
C VAL A 944 13.02 26.67 13.40
N TYR A 945 13.66 25.92 14.29
CA TYR A 945 13.82 24.47 14.26
C TYR A 945 13.19 23.85 15.51
N ASN A 946 12.79 22.57 15.40
CA ASN A 946 12.35 21.79 16.54
C ASN A 946 13.55 21.07 17.19
N SER A 947 13.74 21.25 18.50
CA SER A 947 14.91 20.76 19.24
C SER A 947 14.98 19.23 19.36
N ALA A 948 13.87 18.49 19.18
CA ALA A 948 13.87 17.03 19.28
C ALA A 948 14.13 16.34 17.93
N SER A 949 13.51 16.84 16.86
CA SER A 949 13.63 16.26 15.50
C SER A 949 14.72 16.91 14.66
N MET A 950 15.27 18.04 15.12
CA MET A 950 16.26 18.86 14.41
C MET A 950 15.85 19.30 13.00
N GLN A 951 14.55 19.29 12.72
CA GLN A 951 14.02 19.74 11.45
C GLN A 951 13.53 21.18 11.53
N LEU A 952 13.64 21.89 10.40
CA LEU A 952 13.07 23.22 10.24
C LEU A 952 11.56 23.17 10.56
N HIS A 953 11.15 23.98 11.53
CA HIS A 953 9.78 24.17 11.95
C HIS A 953 9.10 25.22 11.06
N ILE A 954 9.67 26.42 10.98
CA ILE A 954 9.15 27.53 10.18
C ILE A 954 10.28 28.50 9.84
N SER A 955 10.16 29.18 8.71
CA SER A 955 11.01 30.31 8.34
C SER A 955 10.20 31.60 8.43
N LEU A 956 10.75 32.60 9.10
CA LEU A 956 10.16 33.93 9.29
C LEU A 956 11.05 34.95 8.60
N ILE A 957 10.50 36.09 8.19
CA ILE A 957 11.29 37.16 7.58
C ILE A 957 11.15 38.41 8.42
N HIS A 958 12.21 38.77 9.12
CA HIS A 958 12.28 40.01 9.86
C HIS A 958 12.27 41.21 8.89
N PRO A 959 11.56 42.31 9.22
CA PRO A 959 11.50 43.49 8.35
C PRO A 959 12.86 44.17 8.17
N ASP A 960 13.68 44.14 9.23
CA ASP A 960 15.05 44.60 9.15
C ASP A 960 15.91 43.49 8.56
N SER A 961 16.80 43.84 7.64
CA SER A 961 17.74 42.92 6.99
C SER A 961 18.76 42.28 7.93
N LYS A 962 18.67 42.50 9.24
CA LYS A 962 19.57 41.90 10.22
C LYS A 962 18.88 41.82 11.56
N THR A 963 18.89 40.64 12.15
CA THR A 963 18.47 40.38 13.52
C THR A 963 19.69 40.36 14.44
N SER A 964 19.63 41.07 15.55
CA SER A 964 20.70 41.12 16.55
C SER A 964 20.44 40.22 17.75
N GLN A 965 19.17 39.96 18.09
CA GLN A 965 18.78 39.09 19.19
C GLN A 965 17.46 38.37 18.89
N LEU A 966 17.36 37.13 19.35
CA LEU A 966 16.16 36.29 19.29
C LEU A 966 15.89 35.72 20.68
N GLU A 967 14.66 35.80 21.16
CA GLU A 967 14.30 35.34 22.51
C GLU A 967 12.91 34.68 22.49
N PHE A 968 12.82 33.46 23.02
CA PHE A 968 11.55 32.75 23.12
C PHE A 968 10.83 33.13 24.41
N SER A 969 9.50 33.09 24.38
CA SER A 969 8.68 33.12 25.60
C SER A 969 8.75 31.80 26.35
N ASN A 970 8.27 31.79 27.59
CA ASN A 970 8.03 30.56 28.31
C ASN A 970 7.15 29.61 27.47
N GLN A 971 7.52 28.34 27.41
CA GLN A 971 6.86 27.28 26.60
C GLN A 971 6.90 27.47 25.08
N ASP A 972 7.76 28.36 24.56
CA ASP A 972 7.98 28.60 23.13
C ASP A 972 6.73 28.99 22.34
N ILE A 973 5.81 29.69 22.98
CA ILE A 973 4.57 30.16 22.34
C ILE A 973 4.89 31.32 21.40
N TYR A 974 5.71 32.26 21.86
CA TYR A 974 6.13 33.43 21.11
C TYR A 974 7.64 33.47 20.90
N LEU A 975 8.06 34.06 19.78
CA LEU A 975 9.44 34.40 19.49
C LEU A 975 9.51 35.90 19.31
N VAL A 976 10.39 36.57 20.04
CA VAL A 976 10.68 37.99 19.85
C VAL A 976 11.99 38.14 19.12
N SER A 977 11.97 38.91 18.05
CA SER A 977 13.14 39.23 17.25
C SER A 977 13.45 40.71 17.30
N LEU A 978 14.71 41.03 17.59
CA LEU A 978 15.24 42.38 17.58
C LEU A 978 15.98 42.63 16.27
N GLY A 979 15.53 43.62 15.51
CA GLY A 979 16.24 44.19 14.38
C GLY A 979 16.87 45.54 14.71
N ARG A 980 17.38 46.21 13.67
CA ARG A 980 18.05 47.51 13.80
C ARG A 980 17.12 48.64 14.24
N TRP A 981 15.85 48.61 13.81
CA TRP A 981 14.87 49.66 14.06
C TRP A 981 13.54 49.12 14.55
N THR A 982 13.36 47.80 14.52
CA THR A 982 12.09 47.15 14.84
C THR A 982 12.28 45.97 15.77
N VAL A 983 11.32 45.79 16.68
CA VAL A 983 11.14 44.57 17.46
C VAL A 983 9.85 43.92 17.00
N SER A 984 9.92 42.66 16.60
CA SER A 984 8.77 41.90 16.09
C SER A 984 8.48 40.72 17.01
N ILE A 985 7.21 40.51 17.34
CA ILE A 985 6.73 39.37 18.13
C ILE A 985 6.01 38.43 17.19
N TRP A 986 6.45 37.18 17.15
CA TRP A 986 5.97 36.13 16.28
C TRP A 986 5.26 35.06 17.09
N ASP A 987 4.16 34.54 16.57
CA ASP A 987 3.58 33.30 17.06
C ASP A 987 4.38 32.12 16.47
N VAL A 988 5.03 31.32 17.32
CA VAL A 988 5.93 30.25 16.87
C VAL A 988 5.18 29.14 16.13
N LYS A 989 3.90 28.93 16.48
CA LYS A 989 3.08 27.85 15.93
C LYS A 989 2.59 28.19 14.52
N THR A 990 2.19 29.42 14.28
CA THR A 990 1.60 29.89 13.02
C THR A 990 2.59 30.64 12.12
N GLY A 991 3.70 31.13 12.70
CA GLY A 991 4.66 32.03 12.06
C GLY A 991 4.11 33.40 11.72
N SER A 992 2.93 33.75 12.25
CA SER A 992 2.35 35.07 12.04
C SER A 992 3.04 36.11 12.90
N GLU A 993 3.29 37.28 12.33
CA GLU A 993 3.75 38.44 13.09
C GLU A 993 2.56 39.01 13.87
N LEU A 994 2.59 38.87 15.20
CA LEU A 994 1.53 39.36 16.07
C LEU A 994 1.63 40.87 16.22
N HIS A 995 2.81 41.36 16.60
CA HIS A 995 3.04 42.76 16.92
C HIS A 995 4.41 43.24 16.44
N ARG A 996 4.42 44.48 15.93
CA ARG A 996 5.63 45.20 15.55
C ARG A 996 5.77 46.47 16.38
N ILE A 997 6.94 46.68 16.95
CA ILE A 997 7.28 47.86 17.72
C ILE A 997 8.43 48.55 17.01
N ALA A 998 8.18 49.77 16.50
CA ALA A 998 9.21 50.60 15.92
C ALA A 998 9.96 51.34 17.04
N CYS A 999 11.28 51.22 17.07
CA CYS A 999 12.17 51.80 18.07
C CYS A 999 13.29 52.59 17.37
N SER A 1000 13.72 53.70 17.96
CA SER A 1000 14.76 54.54 17.37
C SER A 1000 16.14 53.88 17.34
N SER A 1001 16.49 53.11 18.37
CA SER A 1001 17.76 52.36 18.46
C SER A 1001 17.70 51.30 19.57
N PRO A 1002 16.96 50.20 19.35
CA PRO A 1002 16.85 49.14 20.36
C PRO A 1002 18.17 48.35 20.43
N GLN A 1003 18.75 48.24 21.62
CA GLN A 1003 20.01 47.54 21.87
C GLN A 1003 19.81 46.11 22.34
N LYS A 1004 18.83 45.89 23.21
CA LYS A 1004 18.60 44.58 23.84
C LYS A 1004 17.13 44.36 24.09
N ILE A 1005 16.70 43.12 23.97
CA ILE A 1005 15.38 42.67 24.43
C ILE A 1005 15.56 41.71 25.61
N HIS A 1006 14.57 41.67 26.49
CA HIS A 1006 14.45 40.65 27.52
C HIS A 1006 12.98 40.31 27.73
N LEU A 1007 12.65 39.03 27.76
CA LEU A 1007 11.31 38.55 28.04
C LEU A 1007 11.26 37.95 29.45
N GLU A 1008 10.54 38.58 30.37
CA GLU A 1008 10.39 38.09 31.74
C GLU A 1008 8.92 37.69 31.98
N SER A 1009 8.68 36.38 32.01
CA SER A 1009 7.33 35.79 32.05
C SER A 1009 6.45 36.21 30.88
N ASP A 1010 5.67 37.29 31.04
CA ASP A 1010 4.74 37.85 30.06
C ASP A 1010 5.04 39.32 29.72
N GLU A 1011 6.09 39.93 30.29
CA GLU A 1011 6.49 41.31 29.98
C GLU A 1011 7.70 41.34 29.04
N LEU A 1012 7.62 42.14 27.97
CA LEU A 1012 8.73 42.40 27.06
C LEU A 1012 9.41 43.72 27.46
N HIS A 1013 10.67 43.63 27.85
CA HIS A 1013 11.52 44.78 28.12
C HIS A 1013 12.44 45.04 26.93
N ILE A 1014 12.36 46.24 26.35
CA ILE A 1014 13.22 46.70 25.26
C ILE A 1014 14.13 47.80 25.80
N VAL A 1015 15.43 47.56 25.80
CA VAL A 1015 16.45 48.54 26.22
C VAL A 1015 16.94 49.30 24.99
N LEU A 1016 16.84 50.62 25.03
CA LEU A 1016 17.30 51.53 24.00
C LEU A 1016 18.74 51.99 24.25
N GLU A 1017 19.41 52.46 23.21
CA GLU A 1017 20.80 52.93 23.25
C GLU A 1017 21.03 54.14 24.18
N ASP A 1018 20.00 54.95 24.44
CA ASP A 1018 20.03 56.08 25.38
C ASP A 1018 19.83 55.67 26.86
N GLY A 1019 19.68 54.36 27.11
CA GLY A 1019 19.39 53.81 28.44
C GLY A 1019 17.91 53.81 28.82
N GLY A 1020 17.01 54.25 27.93
CA GLY A 1020 15.57 54.12 28.11
C GLY A 1020 15.11 52.66 28.06
N VAL A 1021 14.15 52.29 28.91
CA VAL A 1021 13.52 50.95 28.90
C VAL A 1021 12.05 51.10 28.53
N ILE A 1022 11.62 50.41 27.47
CA ILE A 1022 10.22 50.27 27.10
C ILE A 1022 9.78 48.89 27.59
N SER A 1023 8.94 48.85 28.62
CA SER A 1023 8.26 47.62 29.06
C SER A 1023 6.87 47.57 28.43
N ARG A 1024 6.49 46.43 27.84
CA ARG A 1024 5.18 46.21 27.23
C ARG A 1024 4.59 44.87 27.56
#